data_AF-A0A5B8U8Q0-F1
#
_entry.id   AF-A0A5B8U8Q0-F1
#
_cell.length_a   1.000
_cell.length_b   1.000
_cell.length_c   1.000
_cell.angle_alpha   90.00
_cell.angle_beta   90.00
_cell.angle_gamma   90.00
#
_symmetry.space_group_name_H-M   'P 1'
#
loop_
_entity.id
_entity.type
_entity.pdbx_description
1 polymer ?
#
loop_
_entity_poly.entity_id
_entity_poly.type
_entity_poly.pdbx_seq_one_letter_code
_entity_poly.pdbx_strand_id
1 'polypeptide(L)'
;MTSEEHSSTPRHILLLTDRDWTHPQGGGTGTNLHGQVSRWIAWGHRVTVIAGSYPGAARLEQPHPLLTIHRMGGRMTVFGRAALATWRGVGRDADVVLEVVNGIAFFTPLWWWLRAPRVTLVHHVHQDHYVAEMGRRGRLAALVAERLPLQTLYRHHQFLTISDSARRDLIGLGIPADQIHVAYLGVEPEAFAQGRRSEQPTLLYLGRLKQYKRLEVLLDVLEGIPGARLEVAGEGDHRAALEAEIDARGLHDRVTLHGFVTEEDKRELYARAWVNLTASSAEGWCLTVMEAAAAGTPSAAMAVGGLPESIVDEQTGLLADTPEELARKVARLVADPDRRDELGEAARARARGFTWDGTARANLTVLEHVADARRPRLRDAMRRSETGAAAGLAGATLLNNAVQLVFVVLFSRLLGADGYGALAAIVSGFLILMVGGQSVQVAAAREATLGHLGAGGGLRGTLARWTRQLIAATVVLAALGVLVRHPLAHLLGTPEHPWAAASLLPTGSLWLLLSLQRGVLQGLRAYAPVGISIVGEAFGRILCGLALWGVGLGVTGAYLGNPLAFVLMALWLSRRLAQMLGPLPDGPPQATRPLSGLVGDNWLPLLGLLLLAVLQNVDVIVGRHEFHGDSAGSYAVAAVAAKSVVWVAIGVGLQLLPEATRRAAAGLDPRPALLRALGVLAAVAAPALIIFALIPHFLLRVAFGPDLTEASGALPVLGVAMTLLAVAYLTVQYMVALGELRFVWVLGVVAVVEPFLLSAGHFTLLSYATVVLGLQLVAASAVLALGLRARRGAPVAQTA
;
A
#
# COMPACT_ATOMS: atom_id res chain seq x y z
N MET A 1 27.53 -6.59 44.41
CA MET A 1 26.08 -6.57 44.70
C MET A 1 25.40 -7.39 43.62
N THR A 2 24.54 -8.29 44.05
CA THR A 2 23.94 -9.42 43.34
C THR A 2 23.33 -9.08 41.99
N SER A 3 23.81 -9.80 40.97
CA SER A 3 23.20 -9.97 39.65
C SER A 3 21.79 -10.54 39.78
N GLU A 4 20.77 -9.71 39.55
CA GLU A 4 19.44 -10.19 39.23
C GLU A 4 19.48 -10.82 37.83
N GLU A 5 19.71 -12.14 37.79
CA GLU A 5 19.33 -12.98 36.65
C GLU A 5 17.80 -12.89 36.46
N HIS A 6 17.35 -11.88 35.74
CA HIS A 6 16.06 -11.95 35.06
C HIS A 6 16.20 -13.05 34.01
N SER A 7 15.70 -14.25 34.32
CA SER A 7 15.61 -15.35 33.34
C SER A 7 14.65 -14.93 32.23
N SER A 8 15.17 -14.33 31.16
CA SER A 8 14.40 -14.09 29.95
C SER A 8 14.01 -15.45 29.38
N THR A 9 12.71 -15.69 29.21
CA THR A 9 12.23 -16.84 28.43
C THR A 9 12.94 -16.87 27.08
N PRO A 10 13.60 -17.99 26.70
CA PRO A 10 14.25 -18.11 25.40
C PRO A 10 13.29 -17.74 24.26
N ARG A 11 13.74 -16.87 23.36
CA ARG A 11 12.98 -16.40 22.20
C ARG A 11 13.62 -16.87 20.90
N HIS A 12 12.80 -17.09 19.89
CA HIS A 12 13.27 -17.22 18.52
C HIS A 12 13.14 -15.88 17.78
N ILE A 13 14.28 -15.27 17.43
CA ILE A 13 14.38 -14.00 16.71
C ILE A 13 14.70 -14.28 15.24
N LEU A 14 13.83 -13.83 14.32
CA LEU A 14 14.12 -13.82 12.89
C LEU A 14 14.71 -12.47 12.50
N LEU A 15 16.00 -12.44 12.15
CA LEU A 15 16.72 -11.27 11.67
C LEU A 15 16.71 -11.23 10.13
N LEU A 16 16.19 -10.14 9.55
CA LEU A 16 16.24 -9.89 8.10
C LEU A 16 17.18 -8.72 7.83
N THR A 17 18.21 -8.93 7.02
CA THR A 17 19.18 -7.88 6.68
C THR A 17 19.64 -8.00 5.22
N ASP A 18 20.02 -6.89 4.58
CA ASP A 18 20.64 -6.93 3.26
C ASP A 18 22.06 -7.48 3.32
N ARG A 19 22.77 -7.22 4.44
CA ARG A 19 24.16 -7.59 4.70
C ARG A 19 24.31 -8.10 6.13
N ASP A 20 24.88 -9.29 6.28
CA ASP A 20 25.32 -9.79 7.58
C ASP A 20 26.74 -9.29 7.93
N TRP A 21 27.23 -9.64 9.11
CA TRP A 21 28.53 -9.20 9.61
C TRP A 21 29.73 -9.83 8.90
N THR A 22 29.54 -10.94 8.19
CA THR A 22 30.60 -11.55 7.37
C THR A 22 30.67 -10.96 5.96
N HIS A 23 29.72 -10.11 5.58
CA HIS A 23 29.70 -9.46 4.28
C HIS A 23 30.88 -8.45 4.17
N PRO A 24 31.65 -8.44 3.07
CA PRO A 24 32.81 -7.53 2.90
C PRO A 24 32.46 -6.04 3.03
N GLN A 25 31.21 -5.69 2.76
CA GLN A 25 30.65 -4.34 2.87
C GLN A 25 29.76 -4.12 4.12
N GLY A 26 29.91 -4.95 5.16
CA GLY A 26 29.10 -4.87 6.39
C GLY A 26 29.38 -3.62 7.23
N GLY A 27 30.65 -3.27 7.41
CA GLY A 27 31.07 -2.10 8.20
C GLY A 27 30.45 -2.07 9.61
N GLY A 28 30.25 -0.86 10.17
CA GLY A 28 29.67 -0.69 11.52
C GLY A 28 28.26 -1.26 11.70
N THR A 29 27.46 -1.37 10.63
CA THR A 29 26.17 -2.08 10.67
C THR A 29 26.37 -3.57 10.93
N GLY A 30 27.35 -4.18 10.26
CA GLY A 30 27.75 -5.56 10.52
C GLY A 30 28.22 -5.75 11.96
N THR A 31 29.11 -4.88 12.45
CA THR A 31 29.60 -4.91 13.84
C THR A 31 28.46 -4.80 14.85
N ASN A 32 27.49 -3.92 14.60
CA ASN A 32 26.30 -3.79 15.44
C ASN A 32 25.47 -5.08 15.50
N LEU A 33 25.17 -5.68 14.34
CA LEU A 33 24.43 -6.93 14.30
C LEU A 33 25.18 -8.06 14.99
N HIS A 34 26.50 -8.16 14.80
CA HIS A 34 27.33 -9.16 15.47
C HIS A 34 27.36 -8.97 16.99
N GLY A 35 27.57 -7.73 17.46
CA GLY A 35 27.57 -7.39 18.88
C GLY A 35 26.26 -7.79 19.54
N GLN A 36 25.12 -7.49 18.93
CA GLN A 36 23.82 -7.87 19.46
C GLN A 36 23.56 -9.38 19.42
N VAL A 37 23.75 -10.01 18.25
CA VAL A 37 23.42 -11.42 18.05
C VAL A 37 24.30 -12.32 18.92
N SER A 38 25.59 -12.02 19.08
CA SER A 38 26.49 -12.76 19.97
C SER A 38 25.99 -12.78 21.42
N ARG A 39 25.48 -11.64 21.92
CA ARG A 39 24.91 -11.52 23.27
C ARG A 39 23.60 -12.26 23.41
N TRP A 40 22.69 -12.10 22.44
CA TRP A 40 21.40 -12.81 22.48
C TRP A 40 21.59 -14.32 22.48
N ILE A 41 22.56 -14.83 21.72
CA ILE A 41 22.92 -16.25 21.74
C ILE A 41 23.50 -16.66 23.11
N ALA A 42 24.41 -15.86 23.66
CA ALA A 42 24.99 -16.13 24.99
C ALA A 42 23.93 -16.12 26.11
N TRP A 43 22.88 -15.32 25.96
CA TRP A 43 21.73 -15.28 26.87
C TRP A 43 20.65 -16.35 26.55
N GLY A 44 20.92 -17.28 25.63
CA GLY A 44 20.08 -18.44 25.35
C GLY A 44 18.98 -18.23 24.31
N HIS A 45 18.97 -17.11 23.58
CA HIS A 45 17.99 -16.86 22.51
C HIS A 45 18.44 -17.51 21.20
N ARG A 46 17.47 -18.05 20.45
CA ARG A 46 17.69 -18.62 19.12
C ARG A 46 17.56 -17.52 18.07
N VAL A 47 18.52 -17.42 17.16
CA VAL A 47 18.53 -16.41 16.09
C VAL A 47 18.61 -17.09 14.72
N THR A 48 17.64 -16.82 13.87
CA THR A 48 17.69 -17.16 12.44
C THR A 48 17.93 -15.90 11.64
N VAL A 49 19.01 -15.85 10.87
CA VAL A 49 19.36 -14.72 10.01
C VAL A 49 19.03 -15.04 8.56
N ILE A 50 18.38 -14.13 7.86
CA ILE A 50 18.29 -14.12 6.40
C ILE A 50 19.03 -12.90 5.88
N ALA A 51 20.07 -13.14 5.06
CA ALA A 51 20.96 -12.12 4.53
C ALA A 51 21.17 -12.24 3.01
N GLY A 52 21.68 -11.18 2.38
CA GLY A 52 22.15 -11.22 1.00
C GLY A 52 23.39 -12.10 0.84
N SER A 53 23.49 -12.83 -0.26
CA SER A 53 24.68 -13.63 -0.62
C SER A 53 25.73 -12.75 -1.30
N TYR A 54 27.00 -13.10 -1.10
CA TYR A 54 28.16 -12.49 -1.74
C TYR A 54 29.12 -13.59 -2.27
N PRO A 55 30.07 -13.26 -3.17
CA PRO A 55 31.03 -14.23 -3.69
C PRO A 55 31.81 -14.92 -2.55
N GLY A 56 31.86 -16.26 -2.59
CA GLY A 56 32.51 -17.07 -1.55
C GLY A 56 31.65 -17.38 -0.31
N ALA A 57 30.45 -16.82 -0.18
CA ALA A 57 29.59 -17.05 0.98
C ALA A 57 28.86 -18.40 0.93
N ALA A 58 28.84 -19.13 2.04
CA ALA A 58 27.99 -20.31 2.19
C ALA A 58 26.50 -19.92 2.23
N ARG A 59 25.65 -20.65 1.48
CA ARG A 59 24.20 -20.40 1.41
C ARG A 59 23.48 -20.65 2.73
N LEU A 60 23.96 -21.63 3.50
CA LEU A 60 23.48 -21.97 4.82
C LEU A 60 24.69 -22.20 5.70
N GLU A 61 24.71 -21.54 6.86
CA GLU A 61 25.77 -21.68 7.84
C GLU A 61 25.16 -21.77 9.24
N GLN A 62 25.71 -22.63 10.09
CA GLN A 62 25.29 -22.80 11.47
C GLN A 62 26.51 -22.74 12.39
N PRO A 63 27.05 -21.53 12.66
CA PRO A 63 28.27 -21.38 13.45
C PRO A 63 28.05 -21.68 14.94
N HIS A 64 26.80 -21.70 15.41
CA HIS A 64 26.43 -22.04 16.79
C HIS A 64 25.08 -22.78 16.81
N PRO A 65 24.81 -23.69 17.77
CA PRO A 65 23.53 -24.43 17.83
C PRO A 65 22.28 -23.52 17.82
N LEU A 66 22.39 -22.33 18.41
CA LEU A 66 21.33 -21.33 18.48
C LEU A 66 21.36 -20.28 17.34
N LEU A 67 22.28 -20.39 16.38
CA LEU A 67 22.43 -19.43 15.28
C LEU A 67 22.41 -20.12 13.92
N THR A 68 21.44 -19.77 13.08
CA THR A 68 21.38 -20.25 11.69
C THR A 68 21.37 -19.06 10.74
N ILE A 69 22.25 -19.06 9.74
CA ILE A 69 22.38 -17.97 8.75
C ILE A 69 22.04 -18.50 7.37
N HIS A 70 21.01 -17.95 6.75
CA HIS A 70 20.60 -18.21 5.38
C HIS A 70 21.01 -17.04 4.49
N ARG A 71 21.95 -17.28 3.56
CA ARG A 71 22.37 -16.27 2.56
C ARG A 71 21.72 -16.55 1.22
N MET A 72 20.98 -15.58 0.69
CA MET A 72 20.21 -15.74 -0.54
C MET A 72 20.08 -14.46 -1.34
N GLY A 73 20.17 -14.60 -2.67
CA GLY A 73 20.06 -13.45 -3.57
C GLY A 73 21.26 -12.52 -3.47
N GLY A 74 21.26 -11.46 -4.26
CA GLY A 74 22.19 -10.34 -4.13
C GLY A 74 21.50 -9.12 -3.53
N ARG A 75 22.16 -7.97 -3.59
CA ARG A 75 21.72 -6.70 -2.97
C ARG A 75 20.26 -6.32 -3.25
N MET A 76 19.74 -6.59 -4.45
CA MET A 76 18.35 -6.29 -4.84
C MET A 76 17.39 -7.47 -4.77
N THR A 77 17.90 -8.71 -4.87
CA THR A 77 17.03 -9.91 -4.96
C THR A 77 16.80 -10.59 -3.62
N VAL A 78 17.54 -10.21 -2.57
CA VAL A 78 17.36 -10.73 -1.21
C VAL A 78 15.94 -10.49 -0.69
N PHE A 79 15.33 -9.32 -0.94
CA PHE A 79 14.00 -8.97 -0.43
C PHE A 79 12.92 -9.96 -0.87
N GLY A 80 12.85 -10.25 -2.17
CA GLY A 80 11.90 -11.22 -2.73
C GLY A 80 12.23 -12.67 -2.37
N ARG A 81 13.52 -13.02 -2.28
CA ARG A 81 13.94 -14.38 -1.89
C ARG A 81 13.68 -14.65 -0.40
N ALA A 82 13.86 -13.67 0.47
CA ALA A 82 13.51 -13.75 1.88
C ALA A 82 12.00 -13.95 2.08
N ALA A 83 11.17 -13.23 1.32
CA ALA A 83 9.72 -13.44 1.31
C ALA A 83 9.36 -14.88 0.94
N LEU A 84 10.00 -15.42 -0.12
CA LEU A 84 9.78 -16.79 -0.58
C LEU A 84 10.30 -17.85 0.41
N ALA A 85 11.46 -17.62 1.04
CA ALA A 85 12.04 -18.53 2.02
C ALA A 85 11.19 -18.62 3.30
N THR A 86 10.72 -17.47 3.80
CA THR A 86 9.83 -17.43 4.97
C THR A 86 8.46 -18.03 4.67
N TRP A 87 7.94 -17.84 3.46
CA TRP A 87 6.72 -18.50 3.00
C TRP A 87 6.86 -20.03 2.97
N ARG A 88 8.03 -20.53 2.55
CA ARG A 88 8.40 -21.96 2.55
C ARG A 88 8.74 -22.54 3.93
N GLY A 89 8.79 -21.72 4.98
CA GLY A 89 8.89 -22.16 6.36
C GLY A 89 10.11 -21.68 7.14
N VAL A 90 11.09 -21.03 6.51
CA VAL A 90 12.27 -20.51 7.22
C VAL A 90 11.87 -19.43 8.22
N GLY A 91 12.17 -19.63 9.52
CA GLY A 91 11.87 -18.66 10.58
C GLY A 91 10.37 -18.42 10.83
N ARG A 92 9.48 -19.31 10.35
CA ARG A 92 8.03 -19.15 10.51
C ARG A 92 7.56 -19.33 11.96
N ASP A 93 8.35 -20.07 12.74
CA ASP A 93 8.23 -20.32 14.17
C ASP A 93 8.85 -19.19 15.04
N ALA A 94 9.31 -18.10 14.44
CA ALA A 94 9.86 -16.98 15.19
C ALA A 94 8.82 -16.34 16.13
N ASP A 95 9.29 -15.88 17.29
CA ASP A 95 8.50 -15.11 18.26
C ASP A 95 8.43 -13.64 17.89
N VAL A 96 9.47 -13.12 17.24
CA VAL A 96 9.60 -11.73 16.80
C VAL A 96 10.46 -11.64 15.54
N VAL A 97 10.14 -10.71 14.65
CA VAL A 97 10.92 -10.40 13.45
C VAL A 97 11.63 -9.07 13.65
N LEU A 98 12.95 -9.06 13.51
CA LEU A 98 13.77 -7.87 13.46
C LEU A 98 14.20 -7.61 12.02
N GLU A 99 13.68 -6.54 11.43
CA GLU A 99 13.99 -6.13 10.06
C GLU A 99 14.99 -4.97 10.07
N VAL A 100 16.14 -5.16 9.44
CA VAL A 100 17.18 -4.12 9.30
C VAL A 100 16.94 -3.37 7.98
N VAL A 101 16.72 -2.07 8.06
CA VAL A 101 16.45 -1.21 6.90
C VAL A 101 17.66 -0.30 6.66
N ASN A 102 18.40 -0.60 5.60
CA ASN A 102 19.53 0.18 5.11
C ASN A 102 19.17 0.75 3.72
N GLY A 103 18.15 1.61 3.67
CA GLY A 103 17.64 2.27 2.46
C GLY A 103 16.46 1.57 1.76
N ILE A 104 16.42 0.23 1.72
CA ILE A 104 15.29 -0.54 1.18
C ILE A 104 14.74 -1.47 2.26
N ALA A 105 13.42 -1.43 2.46
CA ALA A 105 12.71 -2.31 3.38
C ALA A 105 12.33 -3.64 2.72
N PHE A 106 12.17 -4.69 3.53
CA PHE A 106 11.67 -6.01 3.12
C PHE A 106 10.14 -6.04 2.91
N PHE A 107 9.43 -4.99 3.32
CA PHE A 107 7.96 -4.90 3.27
C PHE A 107 7.29 -6.04 4.06
N THR A 108 7.86 -6.41 5.20
CA THR A 108 7.32 -7.46 6.09
C THR A 108 5.86 -7.26 6.55
N PRO A 109 5.29 -6.03 6.60
CA PRO A 109 3.84 -5.86 6.82
C PRO A 109 2.96 -6.60 5.80
N LEU A 110 3.44 -6.76 4.56
CA LEU A 110 2.72 -7.46 3.48
C LEU A 110 2.80 -8.98 3.60
N TRP A 111 3.71 -9.51 4.43
CA TRP A 111 3.96 -10.95 4.56
C TRP A 111 3.00 -11.56 5.57
N TRP A 112 1.72 -11.64 5.20
CA TRP A 112 0.63 -12.12 6.06
C TRP A 112 0.79 -13.56 6.57
N TRP A 113 1.73 -14.33 6.00
CA TRP A 113 2.09 -15.67 6.47
C TRP A 113 3.01 -15.65 7.71
N LEU A 114 3.79 -14.58 7.94
CA LEU A 114 4.56 -14.38 9.15
C LEU A 114 3.66 -13.79 10.24
N ARG A 115 3.40 -14.58 11.28
CA ARG A 115 2.49 -14.20 12.38
C ARG A 115 3.20 -13.54 13.56
N ALA A 116 4.53 -13.47 13.53
CA ALA A 116 5.31 -12.79 14.54
C ALA A 116 5.13 -11.26 14.39
N PRO A 117 5.08 -10.53 15.52
CA PRO A 117 5.18 -9.08 15.50
C PRO A 117 6.56 -8.65 14.97
N ARG A 118 6.64 -7.40 14.49
CA ARG A 118 7.80 -6.89 13.77
C ARG A 118 8.37 -5.66 14.46
N VAL A 119 9.69 -5.59 14.47
CA VAL A 119 10.48 -4.44 14.91
C VAL A 119 11.42 -4.06 13.77
N THR A 120 11.61 -2.77 13.55
CA THR A 120 12.41 -2.24 12.44
C THR A 120 13.64 -1.51 12.98
N LEU A 121 14.84 -1.98 12.61
CA LEU A 121 16.11 -1.35 12.98
C LEU A 121 16.61 -0.48 11.83
N VAL A 122 16.77 0.82 12.09
CA VAL A 122 17.28 1.81 11.13
C VAL A 122 18.58 2.40 11.67
N HIS A 123 19.69 2.15 10.98
CA HIS A 123 21.00 2.68 11.37
C HIS A 123 21.17 4.16 11.00
N HIS A 124 20.60 4.58 9.87
CA HIS A 124 20.60 5.97 9.41
C HIS A 124 19.56 6.11 8.29
N VAL A 125 18.87 7.26 8.28
CA VAL A 125 17.94 7.61 7.21
C VAL A 125 18.75 8.06 5.99
N HIS A 126 18.61 7.38 4.86
CA HIS A 126 19.49 7.56 3.69
C HIS A 126 19.07 8.75 2.78
N GLN A 127 18.38 9.76 3.31
CA GLN A 127 17.86 10.85 2.49
C GLN A 127 18.96 11.65 1.77
N ASP A 128 20.15 11.76 2.36
CA ASP A 128 21.22 12.58 1.77
C ASP A 128 22.07 11.84 0.74
N HIS A 129 22.19 10.52 0.81
CA HIS A 129 23.00 9.74 -0.13
C HIS A 129 22.33 9.56 -1.51
N TYR A 130 21.02 9.31 -1.55
CA TYR A 130 20.29 9.21 -2.83
C TYR A 130 20.19 10.55 -3.57
N VAL A 131 20.17 11.67 -2.83
CA VAL A 131 20.10 13.01 -3.41
C VAL A 131 21.46 13.47 -3.92
N ALA A 132 22.55 13.12 -3.23
CA ALA A 132 23.91 13.44 -3.64
C ALA A 132 24.36 12.67 -4.90
N GLU A 133 23.99 11.39 -5.06
CA GLU A 133 24.43 10.57 -6.22
C GLU A 133 23.50 10.65 -7.45
N MET A 134 22.18 10.91 -7.30
CA MET A 134 21.20 10.84 -8.41
C MET A 134 20.46 12.16 -8.73
N GLY A 135 20.77 13.25 -8.06
CA GLY A 135 20.19 14.58 -8.31
C GLY A 135 18.66 14.66 -8.10
N ARG A 136 17.98 15.55 -8.84
CA ARG A 136 16.53 15.86 -8.65
C ARG A 136 15.59 14.67 -8.87
N ARG A 137 15.96 13.67 -9.68
CA ARG A 137 15.14 12.47 -9.95
C ARG A 137 15.20 11.46 -8.79
N GLY A 138 16.32 11.38 -8.08
CA GLY A 138 16.49 10.54 -6.88
C GLY A 138 15.64 11.02 -5.69
N ARG A 139 15.42 12.34 -5.57
CA ARG A 139 14.61 12.92 -4.47
C ARG A 139 13.13 12.52 -4.53
N LEU A 140 12.56 12.38 -5.73
CA LEU A 140 11.18 11.90 -5.91
C LEU A 140 11.09 10.39 -5.70
N ALA A 141 12.08 9.63 -6.15
CA ALA A 141 12.17 8.19 -5.93
C ALA A 141 12.33 7.86 -4.42
N ALA A 142 13.17 8.58 -3.69
CA ALA A 142 13.34 8.44 -2.24
C ALA A 142 12.06 8.83 -1.46
N LEU A 143 11.38 9.91 -1.87
CA LEU A 143 10.11 10.31 -1.26
C LEU A 143 9.01 9.24 -1.45
N VAL A 144 8.98 8.57 -2.61
CA VAL A 144 7.95 7.56 -2.93
C VAL A 144 8.32 6.17 -2.40
N ALA A 145 9.60 5.79 -2.40
CA ALA A 145 10.06 4.47 -1.99
C ALA A 145 10.32 4.34 -0.48
N GLU A 146 10.69 5.42 0.21
CA GLU A 146 11.06 5.36 1.64
C GLU A 146 9.98 6.00 2.52
N ARG A 147 9.57 7.25 2.22
CA ARG A 147 8.62 7.99 3.07
C ARG A 147 7.21 7.38 3.04
N LEU A 148 6.68 7.07 1.87
CA LEU A 148 5.32 6.53 1.72
C LEU A 148 5.16 5.16 2.41
N PRO A 149 6.05 4.16 2.20
CA PRO A 149 5.96 2.89 2.90
C PRO A 149 6.14 3.01 4.41
N LEU A 150 7.10 3.81 4.89
CA LEU A 150 7.31 3.97 6.32
C LEU A 150 6.10 4.62 7.00
N GLN A 151 5.49 5.63 6.38
CA GLN A 151 4.30 6.33 6.91
C GLN A 151 2.99 5.53 6.80
N THR A 152 2.88 4.59 5.86
CA THR A 152 1.63 3.85 5.61
C THR A 152 1.69 2.41 6.10
N LEU A 153 2.72 1.66 5.71
CA LEU A 153 2.87 0.23 5.99
C LEU A 153 3.49 -0.03 7.37
N TYR A 154 4.40 0.85 7.83
CA TYR A 154 5.17 0.65 9.08
C TYR A 154 4.71 1.54 10.25
N ARG A 155 3.61 2.29 10.12
CA ARG A 155 3.12 3.27 11.11
C ARG A 155 2.86 2.73 12.53
N HIS A 156 2.75 1.42 12.68
CA HIS A 156 2.47 0.75 13.96
C HIS A 156 3.63 -0.13 14.44
N HIS A 157 4.80 -0.07 13.77
CA HIS A 157 5.98 -0.81 14.18
C HIS A 157 6.73 -0.06 15.28
N GLN A 158 7.40 -0.81 16.15
CA GLN A 158 8.45 -0.23 16.99
C GLN A 158 9.73 -0.11 16.16
N PHE A 159 10.40 1.03 16.29
CA PHE A 159 11.63 1.35 15.60
C PHE A 159 12.78 1.35 16.59
N LEU A 160 13.86 0.68 16.22
CA LEU A 160 15.16 0.76 16.86
C LEU A 160 16.06 1.65 16.01
N THR A 161 16.82 2.52 16.65
CA THR A 161 17.84 3.32 15.97
C THR A 161 19.06 3.54 16.85
N ILE A 162 20.14 4.02 16.26
CA ILE A 162 21.47 4.04 16.89
C ILE A 162 21.88 5.41 17.45
N SER A 163 21.06 6.44 17.25
CA SER A 163 21.31 7.78 17.76
C SER A 163 20.03 8.62 17.83
N ASP A 164 20.06 9.67 18.65
CA ASP A 164 18.99 10.66 18.71
C ASP A 164 18.91 11.48 17.42
N SER A 165 20.01 11.68 16.70
CA SER A 165 20.02 12.26 15.36
C SER A 165 19.16 11.43 14.42
N ALA A 166 19.40 10.12 14.34
CA ALA A 166 18.59 9.23 13.50
C ALA A 166 17.13 9.16 13.98
N ARG A 167 16.88 9.27 15.30
CA ARG A 167 15.52 9.41 15.85
C ARG A 167 14.83 10.69 15.36
N ARG A 168 15.50 11.83 15.36
CA ARG A 168 14.96 13.09 14.82
C ARG A 168 14.65 12.97 13.33
N ASP A 169 15.50 12.30 12.56
CA ASP A 169 15.25 12.06 11.13
C ASP A 169 14.00 11.19 10.91
N LEU A 170 13.83 10.12 11.71
CA LEU A 170 12.64 9.27 11.69
C LEU A 170 11.36 10.03 12.09
N ILE A 171 11.45 10.93 13.06
CA ILE A 171 10.34 11.83 13.44
C ILE A 171 10.00 12.77 12.27
N GLY A 172 11.01 13.32 11.58
CA GLY A 172 10.84 14.13 10.37
C GLY A 172 10.18 13.36 9.22
N LEU A 173 10.40 12.05 9.15
CA LEU A 173 9.69 11.13 8.26
C LEU A 173 8.24 10.84 8.68
N GLY A 174 7.78 11.33 9.84
CA GLY A 174 6.41 11.17 10.33
C GLY A 174 6.18 9.92 11.18
N ILE A 175 7.23 9.28 11.68
CA ILE A 175 7.13 8.19 12.66
C ILE A 175 6.91 8.78 14.07
N PRO A 176 5.92 8.30 14.84
CA PRO A 176 5.67 8.80 16.19
C PRO A 176 6.87 8.60 17.12
N ALA A 177 7.18 9.65 17.90
CA ALA A 177 8.36 9.69 18.77
C ALA A 177 8.34 8.62 19.88
N ASP A 178 7.16 8.18 20.31
CA ASP A 178 6.91 7.13 21.29
C ASP A 178 7.15 5.71 20.75
N GLN A 179 7.31 5.57 19.43
CA GLN A 179 7.61 4.28 18.77
C GLN A 179 9.09 4.11 18.44
N ILE A 180 9.93 5.12 18.69
CA ILE A 180 11.35 5.11 18.31
C ILE A 180 12.21 5.02 19.57
N HIS A 181 12.97 3.93 19.66
CA HIS A 181 13.89 3.63 20.75
C HIS A 181 15.33 3.76 20.26
N VAL A 182 16.13 4.50 21.02
CA VAL A 182 17.55 4.71 20.72
C VAL A 182 18.38 3.72 21.53
N ALA A 183 19.23 2.97 20.85
CA ALA A 183 20.25 2.13 21.45
C ALA A 183 21.58 2.41 20.75
N TYR A 184 22.42 3.21 21.40
CA TYR A 184 23.76 3.54 20.97
C TYR A 184 24.61 2.27 20.77
N LEU A 185 25.54 2.29 19.80
CA LEU A 185 26.44 1.15 19.60
C LEU A 185 27.43 1.07 20.77
N GLY A 186 27.67 -0.16 21.20
CA GLY A 186 28.66 -0.47 22.22
C GLY A 186 30.08 -0.56 21.66
N VAL A 187 31.04 -0.55 22.57
CA VAL A 187 32.42 -0.97 22.36
C VAL A 187 32.82 -2.01 23.41
N GLU A 188 34.00 -2.59 23.27
CA GLU A 188 34.64 -3.45 24.27
C GLU A 188 35.81 -2.66 24.88
N PRO A 189 35.61 -1.87 25.95
CA PRO A 189 36.67 -1.05 26.52
C PRO A 189 37.93 -1.85 26.88
N GLU A 190 37.75 -3.07 27.34
CA GLU A 190 38.81 -3.99 27.76
C GLU A 190 39.65 -4.50 26.58
N ALA A 191 39.11 -4.46 25.36
CA ALA A 191 39.84 -4.86 24.15
C ALA A 191 40.87 -3.80 23.72
N PHE A 192 40.76 -2.56 24.20
CA PHE A 192 41.65 -1.45 23.87
C PHE A 192 42.51 -1.09 25.09
N ALA A 193 43.54 -1.91 25.35
CA ALA A 193 44.51 -1.64 26.39
C ALA A 193 45.32 -0.36 26.10
N GLN A 194 45.75 0.36 27.14
CA GLN A 194 46.65 1.49 26.97
C GLN A 194 48.00 1.00 26.41
N GLY A 195 48.38 1.53 25.26
CA GLY A 195 49.71 1.37 24.68
C GLY A 195 50.53 2.65 24.78
N ARG A 196 51.80 2.58 24.40
CA ARG A 196 52.69 3.74 24.37
C ARG A 196 52.31 4.66 23.20
N ARG A 197 52.02 5.92 23.50
CA ARG A 197 51.81 6.97 22.49
C ARG A 197 53.07 7.14 21.63
N SER A 198 52.89 7.52 20.37
CA SER A 198 53.98 7.90 19.48
C SER A 198 54.77 9.08 20.06
N GLU A 199 56.09 9.12 19.81
CA GLU A 199 56.95 10.24 20.23
C GLU A 199 56.72 11.50 19.40
N GLN A 200 56.23 11.33 18.17
CA GLN A 200 55.85 12.43 17.28
C GLN A 200 54.33 12.61 17.26
N PRO A 201 53.83 13.81 16.93
CA PRO A 201 52.39 14.02 16.78
C PRO A 201 51.80 13.10 15.70
N THR A 202 50.98 12.14 16.11
CA THR A 202 50.36 11.17 15.19
C THR A 202 48.85 11.34 15.20
N LEU A 203 48.30 11.71 14.04
CA LEU A 203 46.87 11.81 13.77
C LEU A 203 46.41 10.49 13.15
N LEU A 204 45.20 10.03 13.49
CA LEU A 204 44.66 8.78 12.98
C LEU A 204 43.32 9.00 12.30
N TYR A 205 43.13 8.40 11.13
CA TYR A 205 41.81 8.14 10.57
C TYR A 205 41.60 6.64 10.44
N LEU A 206 40.48 6.14 10.93
CA LEU A 206 40.06 4.77 10.70
C LEU A 206 38.63 4.74 10.14
N GLY A 207 38.47 4.08 8.99
CA GLY A 207 37.17 3.95 8.36
C GLY A 207 37.25 3.69 6.86
N ARG A 208 36.09 3.47 6.23
CA ARG A 208 36.01 3.27 4.77
C ARG A 208 36.48 4.51 4.02
N LEU A 209 37.18 4.32 2.90
CA LEU A 209 37.64 5.41 2.03
C LEU A 209 36.54 5.73 1.02
N LYS A 210 35.70 6.70 1.37
CA LYS A 210 34.54 7.13 0.57
C LYS A 210 34.52 8.66 0.47
N GLN A 211 34.03 9.19 -0.64
CA GLN A 211 33.96 10.64 -0.87
C GLN A 211 33.24 11.39 0.26
N TYR A 212 32.12 10.86 0.77
CA TYR A 212 31.36 11.47 1.87
C TYR A 212 32.11 11.47 3.23
N LYS A 213 33.23 10.75 3.35
CA LYS A 213 34.11 10.79 4.53
C LYS A 213 35.07 11.99 4.51
N ARG A 214 35.20 12.68 3.37
CA ARG A 214 35.91 13.95 3.18
C ARG A 214 37.34 13.94 3.74
N LEU A 215 38.13 12.93 3.39
CA LEU A 215 39.49 12.75 3.91
C LEU A 215 40.42 13.91 3.50
N GLU A 216 40.08 14.68 2.47
CA GLU A 216 40.78 15.88 2.04
C GLU A 216 40.84 16.92 3.17
N VAL A 217 39.77 17.03 3.97
CA VAL A 217 39.73 17.91 5.15
C VAL A 217 40.77 17.49 6.19
N LEU A 218 41.09 16.20 6.28
CA LEU A 218 42.10 15.70 7.22
C LEU A 218 43.52 16.03 6.74
N LEU A 219 43.73 16.15 5.43
CA LEU A 219 44.99 16.66 4.87
C LEU A 219 45.17 18.14 5.21
N ASP A 220 44.11 18.95 5.14
CA ASP A 220 44.15 20.36 5.56
C ASP A 220 44.56 20.50 7.04
N VAL A 221 44.02 19.62 7.91
CA VAL A 221 44.41 19.55 9.33
C VAL A 221 45.88 19.19 9.50
N LEU A 222 46.37 18.21 8.75
CA LEU A 222 47.77 17.76 8.79
C LEU A 222 48.74 18.88 8.38
N GLU A 223 48.42 19.60 7.30
CA GLU A 223 49.24 20.71 6.79
C GLU A 223 49.42 21.83 7.84
N GLY A 224 48.39 22.08 8.65
CA GLY A 224 48.42 23.08 9.72
C GLY A 224 49.29 22.72 10.94
N ILE A 225 49.86 21.52 11.02
CA ILE A 225 50.60 21.03 12.20
C ILE A 225 51.99 20.51 11.78
N PRO A 226 53.03 21.35 11.86
CA PRO A 226 54.39 20.95 11.49
C PRO A 226 54.88 19.72 12.27
N GLY A 227 55.51 18.78 11.58
CA GLY A 227 56.05 17.55 12.18
C GLY A 227 55.03 16.47 12.51
N ALA A 228 53.72 16.73 12.32
CA ALA A 228 52.70 15.70 12.49
C ALA A 228 52.67 14.70 11.32
N ARG A 229 52.28 13.46 11.63
CA ARG A 229 51.99 12.37 10.68
C ARG A 229 50.52 12.00 10.73
N LEU A 230 49.97 11.54 9.61
CA LEU A 230 48.60 11.01 9.51
C LEU A 230 48.64 9.54 9.11
N GLU A 231 48.16 8.67 10.00
CA GLU A 231 47.95 7.25 9.74
C GLU A 231 46.50 7.04 9.29
N VAL A 232 46.30 6.45 8.10
CA VAL A 232 44.98 6.22 7.49
C VAL A 232 44.77 4.72 7.31
N ALA A 233 43.85 4.16 8.10
CA ALA A 233 43.49 2.75 8.05
C ALA A 233 42.09 2.54 7.46
N GLY A 234 42.02 1.76 6.39
CA GLY A 234 40.79 1.37 5.71
C GLY A 234 40.93 1.31 4.19
N GLU A 235 39.85 0.84 3.54
CA GLU A 235 39.77 0.72 2.09
C GLU A 235 38.47 1.30 1.53
N GLY A 236 38.48 1.57 0.23
CA GLY A 236 37.32 2.01 -0.52
C GLY A 236 37.71 2.57 -1.89
N ASP A 237 36.70 2.84 -2.71
CA ASP A 237 36.83 3.36 -4.08
C ASP A 237 37.41 4.78 -4.13
N HIS A 238 37.38 5.52 -3.03
CA HIS A 238 37.97 6.86 -2.95
C HIS A 238 39.49 6.85 -2.73
N ARG A 239 40.13 5.68 -2.58
CA ARG A 239 41.56 5.57 -2.30
C ARG A 239 42.44 6.25 -3.35
N ALA A 240 42.19 5.98 -4.63
CA ALA A 240 43.00 6.52 -5.72
C ALA A 240 42.94 8.06 -5.80
N ALA A 241 41.77 8.64 -5.51
CA ALA A 241 41.62 10.10 -5.45
C ALA A 241 42.39 10.69 -4.26
N LEU A 242 42.37 10.01 -3.11
CA LEU A 242 43.15 10.41 -1.94
C LEU A 242 44.67 10.35 -2.19
N GLU A 243 45.15 9.28 -2.83
CA GLU A 243 46.58 9.13 -3.19
C GLU A 243 47.03 10.27 -4.11
N ALA A 244 46.24 10.59 -5.15
CA ALA A 244 46.54 11.71 -6.04
C ALA A 244 46.56 13.07 -5.33
N GLU A 245 45.69 13.28 -4.34
CA GLU A 245 45.65 14.51 -3.54
C GLU A 245 46.87 14.62 -2.61
N ILE A 246 47.30 13.50 -2.00
CA ILE A 246 48.53 13.43 -1.18
C ILE A 246 49.75 13.78 -2.03
N ASP A 247 49.84 13.24 -3.25
CA ASP A 247 50.94 13.50 -4.18
C ASP A 247 50.95 14.97 -4.62
N ALA A 248 49.79 15.52 -5.00
CA ALA A 248 49.65 16.91 -5.43
C ALA A 248 50.06 17.91 -4.33
N ARG A 249 49.85 17.57 -3.06
CA ARG A 249 50.22 18.38 -1.88
C ARG A 249 51.63 18.07 -1.35
N GLY A 250 52.33 17.09 -1.90
CA GLY A 250 53.67 16.71 -1.45
C GLY A 250 53.70 16.09 -0.05
N LEU A 251 52.64 15.39 0.38
CA LEU A 251 52.46 14.89 1.74
C LEU A 251 52.88 13.41 1.94
N HIS A 252 53.54 12.79 0.95
CA HIS A 252 53.92 11.37 0.96
C HIS A 252 54.74 10.95 2.18
N ASP A 253 55.65 11.80 2.67
CA ASP A 253 56.48 11.49 3.86
C ASP A 253 55.71 11.60 5.18
N ARG A 254 54.50 12.18 5.15
CA ARG A 254 53.68 12.51 6.32
C ARG A 254 52.40 11.69 6.41
N VAL A 255 51.95 11.05 5.33
CA VAL A 255 50.73 10.24 5.30
C VAL A 255 51.08 8.77 5.06
N THR A 256 50.54 7.88 5.89
CA THR A 256 50.70 6.43 5.71
C THR A 256 49.33 5.79 5.48
N LEU A 257 49.15 5.15 4.32
CA LEU A 257 47.93 4.43 3.95
C LEU A 257 48.10 2.93 4.24
N HIS A 258 47.48 2.45 5.32
CA HIS A 258 47.64 1.06 5.77
C HIS A 258 46.79 0.04 4.98
N GLY A 259 45.75 0.50 4.29
CA GLY A 259 44.74 -0.39 3.71
C GLY A 259 43.88 -1.05 4.80
N PHE A 260 43.35 -2.25 4.54
CA PHE A 260 42.61 -3.01 5.54
C PHE A 260 43.56 -3.53 6.62
N VAL A 261 43.24 -3.27 7.89
CA VAL A 261 44.08 -3.64 9.05
C VAL A 261 43.40 -4.70 9.91
N THR A 262 44.17 -5.50 10.62
CA THR A 262 43.62 -6.48 11.57
C THR A 262 43.05 -5.80 12.82
N GLU A 263 42.28 -6.52 13.63
CA GLU A 263 41.79 -6.00 14.92
C GLU A 263 42.93 -5.69 15.90
N GLU A 264 44.07 -6.39 15.80
CA GLU A 264 45.27 -6.14 16.59
C GLU A 264 45.95 -4.84 16.15
N ASP A 265 46.22 -4.71 14.86
CA ASP A 265 46.79 -3.48 14.27
C ASP A 265 45.90 -2.27 14.58
N LYS A 266 44.57 -2.43 14.46
CA LYS A 266 43.60 -1.38 14.82
C LYS A 266 43.80 -0.88 16.25
N ARG A 267 43.96 -1.79 17.22
CA ARG A 267 44.19 -1.43 18.62
C ARG A 267 45.51 -0.71 18.80
N GLU A 268 46.57 -1.18 18.14
CA GLU A 268 47.88 -0.54 18.18
C GLU A 268 47.84 0.89 17.61
N LEU A 269 47.19 1.07 16.45
CA LEU A 269 47.01 2.38 15.82
C LEU A 269 46.30 3.35 16.76
N TYR A 270 45.19 2.94 17.39
CA TYR A 270 44.50 3.77 18.37
C TYR A 270 45.38 4.12 19.56
N ALA A 271 46.14 3.16 20.10
CA ALA A 271 47.01 3.37 21.24
C ALA A 271 48.23 4.27 20.93
N ARG A 272 48.73 4.26 19.70
CA ARG A 272 49.87 5.12 19.27
C ARG A 272 49.42 6.54 18.94
N ALA A 273 48.22 6.71 18.40
CA ALA A 273 47.70 8.00 17.96
C ALA A 273 47.53 9.01 19.11
N TRP A 274 47.74 10.29 18.81
CA TRP A 274 47.48 11.41 19.72
C TRP A 274 46.04 11.90 19.58
N VAL A 275 45.52 11.95 18.35
CA VAL A 275 44.15 12.40 18.06
C VAL A 275 43.57 11.54 16.93
N ASN A 276 42.36 11.03 17.13
CA ASN A 276 41.57 10.38 16.09
C ASN A 276 40.72 11.43 15.35
N LEU A 277 40.68 11.40 14.02
CA LEU A 277 40.04 12.42 13.19
C LEU A 277 38.84 11.86 12.44
N THR A 278 37.79 12.67 12.28
CA THR A 278 36.62 12.32 11.45
C THR A 278 36.00 13.55 10.79
N ALA A 279 36.01 13.62 9.47
CA ALA A 279 35.43 14.74 8.71
C ALA A 279 34.18 14.38 7.88
N SER A 280 33.52 13.28 8.24
CA SER A 280 32.33 12.78 7.51
C SER A 280 31.28 13.87 7.30
N SER A 281 30.58 13.86 6.17
CA SER A 281 29.43 14.76 5.92
C SER A 281 28.12 14.23 6.51
N ALA A 282 28.04 12.94 6.80
CA ALA A 282 26.93 12.30 7.48
C ALA A 282 27.45 11.13 8.33
N GLU A 283 26.92 11.00 9.55
CA GLU A 283 27.25 9.91 10.47
C GLU A 283 26.07 9.62 11.40
N GLY A 284 25.74 8.35 11.59
CA GLY A 284 24.63 7.95 12.48
C GLY A 284 25.09 7.85 13.93
N TRP A 285 26.15 7.08 14.17
CA TRP A 285 26.89 6.98 15.43
C TRP A 285 28.30 6.49 15.07
N CYS A 286 29.33 7.16 15.58
CA CYS A 286 30.69 6.87 15.15
C CYS A 286 31.36 5.84 16.05
N LEU A 287 31.35 4.57 15.63
CA LEU A 287 31.98 3.49 16.38
C LEU A 287 33.49 3.73 16.56
N THR A 288 34.17 4.27 15.55
CA THR A 288 35.61 4.51 15.58
C THR A 288 36.01 5.61 16.57
N VAL A 289 35.12 6.57 16.84
CA VAL A 289 35.30 7.54 17.94
C VAL A 289 35.25 6.85 19.29
N MET A 290 34.33 5.90 19.49
CA MET A 290 34.22 5.15 20.73
C MET A 290 35.36 4.15 20.92
N GLU A 291 35.85 3.53 19.85
CA GLU A 291 37.04 2.67 19.88
C GLU A 291 38.30 3.48 20.21
N ALA A 292 38.47 4.67 19.60
CA ALA A 292 39.54 5.60 19.97
C ALA A 292 39.44 6.03 21.43
N ALA A 293 38.24 6.39 21.88
CA ALA A 293 37.97 6.76 23.25
C ALA A 293 38.30 5.62 24.24
N ALA A 294 37.97 4.37 23.91
CA ALA A 294 38.33 3.20 24.71
C ALA A 294 39.86 3.05 24.90
N ALA A 295 40.64 3.39 23.86
CA ALA A 295 42.10 3.46 23.91
C ALA A 295 42.66 4.74 24.59
N GLY A 296 41.79 5.60 25.15
CA GLY A 296 42.17 6.87 25.76
C GLY A 296 42.62 7.94 24.76
N THR A 297 42.25 7.78 23.48
CA THR A 297 42.61 8.72 22.40
C THR A 297 41.46 9.68 22.16
N PRO A 298 41.62 11.00 22.40
CA PRO A 298 40.57 11.96 22.11
C PRO A 298 40.31 12.02 20.60
N SER A 299 39.06 12.27 20.22
CA SER A 299 38.66 12.44 18.83
C SER A 299 38.37 13.90 18.50
N ALA A 300 38.71 14.34 17.29
CA ALA A 300 38.31 15.62 16.74
C ALA A 300 37.50 15.41 15.45
N ALA A 301 36.32 16.01 15.36
CA ALA A 301 35.41 15.76 14.26
C ALA A 301 34.58 16.96 13.82
N MET A 302 34.04 16.88 12.60
CA MET A 302 33.00 17.80 12.14
C MET A 302 31.68 17.55 12.91
N ALA A 303 30.99 18.61 13.31
CA ALA A 303 29.74 18.55 14.08
C ALA A 303 28.52 18.17 13.22
N VAL A 304 28.49 16.95 12.69
CA VAL A 304 27.41 16.46 11.83
C VAL A 304 26.77 15.17 12.35
N GLY A 305 25.46 15.03 12.12
CA GLY A 305 24.71 13.82 12.46
C GLY A 305 24.84 13.44 13.94
N GLY A 306 25.22 12.19 14.21
CA GLY A 306 25.42 11.66 15.56
C GLY A 306 26.83 11.84 16.14
N LEU A 307 27.76 12.53 15.45
CA LEU A 307 29.09 12.83 16.02
C LEU A 307 29.01 13.65 17.32
N PRO A 308 28.12 14.66 17.46
CA PRO A 308 27.90 15.36 18.73
C PRO A 308 27.31 14.50 19.86
N GLU A 309 26.82 13.29 19.54
CA GLU A 309 26.38 12.32 20.55
C GLU A 309 27.53 11.40 20.95
N SER A 310 28.51 11.19 20.06
CA SER A 310 29.71 10.42 20.36
C SER A 310 30.75 11.27 21.12
N ILE A 311 30.90 12.55 20.77
CA ILE A 311 31.89 13.47 21.35
C ILE A 311 31.16 14.56 22.14
N VAL A 312 31.52 14.76 23.40
CA VAL A 312 31.15 15.95 24.17
C VAL A 312 32.24 16.99 23.94
N ASP A 313 31.93 18.06 23.21
CA ASP A 313 32.90 19.10 22.83
C ASP A 313 33.61 19.67 24.06
N GLU A 314 34.92 19.84 23.94
CA GLU A 314 35.81 20.35 25.01
C GLU A 314 35.77 19.51 26.31
N GLN A 315 35.25 18.28 26.28
CA GLN A 315 35.25 17.37 27.44
C GLN A 315 35.79 16.00 27.11
N THR A 316 35.42 15.42 25.96
CA THR A 316 35.89 14.08 25.54
C THR A 316 36.56 14.10 24.18
N GLY A 317 36.78 15.28 23.62
CA GLY A 317 37.23 15.50 22.25
C GLY A 317 36.81 16.88 21.76
N LEU A 318 36.94 17.11 20.46
CA LEU A 318 36.68 18.40 19.83
C LEU A 318 35.68 18.25 18.68
N LEU A 319 34.70 19.15 18.63
CA LEU A 319 33.77 19.29 17.51
C LEU A 319 34.02 20.61 16.81
N ALA A 320 33.86 20.65 15.49
CA ALA A 320 34.02 21.85 14.69
C ALA A 320 32.93 21.97 13.64
N ASP A 321 32.49 23.19 13.36
CA ASP A 321 31.47 23.46 12.34
C ASP A 321 32.09 23.64 10.94
N THR A 322 33.38 24.03 10.88
CA THR A 322 34.12 24.21 9.61
C THR A 322 35.46 23.47 9.60
N PRO A 323 35.96 23.07 8.40
CA PRO A 323 37.29 22.48 8.24
C PRO A 323 38.42 23.30 8.87
N GLU A 324 38.37 24.62 8.72
CA GLU A 324 39.39 25.53 9.24
C GLU A 324 39.35 25.59 10.77
N GLU A 325 38.14 25.53 11.35
CA GLU A 325 37.98 25.42 12.79
C GLU A 325 38.53 24.08 13.31
N LEU A 326 38.26 22.98 12.61
CA LEU A 326 38.79 21.66 12.95
C LEU A 326 40.33 21.69 12.98
N ALA A 327 40.96 22.24 11.94
CA ALA A 327 42.42 22.39 11.88
C ALA A 327 42.97 23.20 13.05
N ARG A 328 42.37 24.36 13.37
CA ARG A 328 42.79 25.18 14.52
C ARG A 328 42.62 24.46 15.86
N LYS A 329 41.49 23.76 16.05
CA LYS A 329 41.19 23.00 17.27
C LYS A 329 42.19 21.85 17.48
N VAL A 330 42.48 21.07 16.43
CA VAL A 330 43.46 19.98 16.49
C VAL A 330 44.88 20.51 16.71
N ALA A 331 45.29 21.60 16.04
CA ALA A 331 46.61 22.19 16.24
C ALA A 331 46.84 22.63 17.70
N ARG A 332 45.83 23.26 18.33
CA ARG A 332 45.89 23.60 19.76
C ARG A 332 46.00 22.38 20.65
N LEU A 333 45.24 21.32 20.36
CA LEU A 333 45.25 20.09 21.15
C LEU A 333 46.58 19.33 21.02
N VAL A 334 47.20 19.34 19.85
CA VAL A 334 48.52 18.73 19.65
C VAL A 334 49.61 19.47 20.43
N ALA A 335 49.49 20.79 20.56
CA ALA A 335 50.43 21.63 21.31
C ALA A 335 50.29 21.54 22.84
N ASP A 336 49.16 21.01 23.34
CA ASP A 336 48.83 20.95 24.77
C ASP A 336 48.68 19.48 25.24
N PRO A 337 49.77 18.86 25.74
CA PRO A 337 49.75 17.46 26.12
C PRO A 337 48.85 17.17 27.33
N ASP A 338 48.82 18.06 28.32
CA ASP A 338 48.00 17.89 29.52
C ASP A 338 46.52 17.89 29.12
N ARG A 339 46.12 18.86 28.30
CA ARG A 339 44.74 18.94 27.80
C ARG A 339 44.35 17.72 26.96
N ARG A 340 45.25 17.22 26.11
CA ARG A 340 45.01 16.01 25.31
C ARG A 340 44.80 14.79 26.22
N ASP A 341 45.62 14.63 27.24
CA ASP A 341 45.53 13.48 28.15
C ASP A 341 44.26 13.58 29.02
N GLU A 342 43.87 14.77 29.46
CA GLU A 342 42.58 15.03 30.12
C GLU A 342 41.38 14.62 29.25
N LEU A 343 41.32 15.11 27.99
CA LEU A 343 40.24 14.76 27.07
C LEU A 343 40.24 13.26 26.76
N GLY A 344 41.41 12.64 26.66
CA GLY A 344 41.58 11.21 26.43
C GLY A 344 41.01 10.36 27.57
N GLU A 345 41.32 10.68 28.82
CA GLU A 345 40.79 9.97 29.98
C GLU A 345 39.28 10.18 30.17
N ALA A 346 38.79 11.39 29.91
CA ALA A 346 37.36 11.68 29.91
C ALA A 346 36.61 10.92 28.79
N ALA A 347 37.21 10.84 27.59
CA ALA A 347 36.70 10.02 26.49
C ALA A 347 36.64 8.55 26.88
N ARG A 348 37.69 8.03 27.52
CA ARG A 348 37.74 6.66 28.01
C ARG A 348 36.67 6.37 29.05
N ALA A 349 36.45 7.30 29.98
CA ALA A 349 35.37 7.21 30.95
C ALA A 349 34.00 7.17 30.29
N ARG A 350 33.79 7.97 29.24
CA ARG A 350 32.57 7.94 28.42
C ARG A 350 32.40 6.60 27.70
N ALA A 351 33.42 6.09 27.04
CA ALA A 351 33.36 4.83 26.28
C ALA A 351 32.95 3.63 27.15
N ARG A 352 33.35 3.59 28.43
CA ARG A 352 32.91 2.56 29.39
C ARG A 352 31.40 2.54 29.63
N GLY A 353 30.69 3.63 29.35
CA GLY A 353 29.23 3.70 29.44
C GLY A 353 28.49 3.08 28.23
N PHE A 354 29.20 2.80 27.14
CA PHE A 354 28.62 2.28 25.90
C PHE A 354 29.15 0.88 25.61
N THR A 355 28.49 -0.15 26.13
CA THR A 355 28.91 -1.56 25.97
C THR A 355 27.98 -2.32 25.04
N TRP A 356 28.49 -3.36 24.38
CA TRP A 356 27.65 -4.24 23.54
C TRP A 356 26.55 -4.94 24.34
N ASP A 357 26.81 -5.25 25.61
CA ASP A 357 25.81 -5.79 26.52
C ASP A 357 24.66 -4.80 26.77
N GLY A 358 24.98 -3.52 26.96
CA GLY A 358 23.98 -2.45 27.09
C GLY A 358 23.12 -2.32 25.83
N THR A 359 23.75 -2.22 24.65
CA THR A 359 23.05 -2.14 23.35
C THR A 359 22.14 -3.35 23.11
N ALA A 360 22.68 -4.56 23.31
CA ALA A 360 21.97 -5.80 23.08
C ALA A 360 20.79 -5.97 24.04
N ARG A 361 20.93 -5.54 25.31
CA ARG A 361 19.88 -5.60 26.33
C ARG A 361 18.76 -4.60 26.03
N ALA A 362 19.10 -3.37 25.67
CA ALA A 362 18.13 -2.35 25.31
C ALA A 362 17.26 -2.79 24.12
N ASN A 363 17.89 -3.29 23.05
CA ASN A 363 17.18 -3.76 21.87
C ASN A 363 16.37 -5.04 22.16
N LEU A 364 16.92 -5.98 22.95
CA LEU A 364 16.19 -7.17 23.36
C LEU A 364 14.92 -6.84 24.15
N THR A 365 14.99 -5.85 25.06
CA THR A 365 13.83 -5.42 25.87
C THR A 365 12.67 -4.97 24.97
N VAL A 366 12.95 -4.24 23.89
CA VAL A 366 11.94 -3.83 22.91
C VAL A 366 11.39 -5.04 22.14
N LEU A 367 12.27 -5.96 21.71
CA LEU A 367 11.87 -7.18 21.03
C LEU A 367 10.96 -8.06 21.90
N GLU A 368 11.28 -8.21 23.19
CA GLU A 368 10.50 -8.94 24.18
C GLU A 368 9.17 -8.27 24.46
N HIS A 369 9.16 -6.96 24.69
CA HIS A 369 7.94 -6.18 24.88
C HIS A 369 6.97 -6.36 23.70
N VAL A 370 7.50 -6.30 22.48
CA VAL A 370 6.72 -6.48 21.25
C VAL A 370 6.25 -7.93 21.09
N ALA A 371 7.09 -8.90 21.45
CA ALA A 371 6.74 -10.33 21.45
C ALA A 371 5.67 -10.67 22.51
N ASP A 372 5.67 -9.99 23.65
CA ASP A 372 4.81 -10.22 24.81
C ASP A 372 3.53 -9.42 24.81
N ALA A 373 3.46 -8.33 24.04
CA ALA A 373 2.23 -7.63 23.68
C ALA A 373 1.26 -8.50 22.82
N ARG A 374 1.35 -9.84 22.94
CA ARG A 374 0.72 -10.87 22.11
C ARG A 374 -0.78 -10.65 21.93
N ARG A 375 -1.12 -10.26 20.70
CA ARG A 375 -2.36 -10.54 19.96
C ARG A 375 -3.68 -10.15 20.67
N PRO A 376 -4.17 -8.92 20.48
CA PRO A 376 -5.58 -8.83 20.09
C PRO A 376 -5.68 -9.61 18.78
N ARG A 377 -6.51 -10.66 18.74
CA ARG A 377 -6.76 -11.39 17.49
C ARG A 377 -7.07 -10.30 16.46
N LEU A 378 -6.42 -10.31 15.29
CA LEU A 378 -6.71 -9.34 14.22
C LEU A 378 -8.23 -9.29 13.93
N ARG A 379 -8.92 -10.41 14.15
CA ARG A 379 -10.38 -10.54 14.18
C ARG A 379 -11.09 -9.63 15.19
N ASP A 380 -10.55 -9.40 16.38
CA ASP A 380 -11.17 -8.61 17.44
C ASP A 380 -10.91 -7.10 17.28
N ALA A 381 -9.75 -6.70 16.77
CA ALA A 381 -9.46 -5.31 16.43
C ALA A 381 -10.21 -4.85 15.15
N MET A 382 -10.23 -5.68 14.11
CA MET A 382 -11.00 -5.41 12.88
C MET A 382 -12.52 -5.51 13.08
N ARG A 383 -12.99 -6.28 14.09
CA ARG A 383 -14.41 -6.29 14.48
C ARG A 383 -14.82 -5.07 15.30
N ARG A 384 -13.87 -4.40 15.97
CA ARG A 384 -14.16 -3.26 16.85
C ARG A 384 -14.01 -1.90 16.18
N SER A 385 -13.20 -1.75 15.12
CA SER A 385 -13.16 -0.49 14.37
C SER A 385 -14.11 -0.51 13.18
N GLU A 386 -15.04 0.45 13.13
CA GLU A 386 -15.92 0.68 11.97
C GLU A 386 -15.09 0.87 10.68
N THR A 387 -13.87 1.39 10.81
CA THR A 387 -12.88 1.55 9.74
C THR A 387 -12.36 0.21 9.19
N GLY A 388 -12.12 -0.80 10.03
CA GLY A 388 -11.67 -2.12 9.60
C GLY A 388 -12.76 -2.92 8.88
N ALA A 389 -14.02 -2.74 9.31
CA ALA A 389 -15.18 -3.30 8.63
C ALA A 389 -15.43 -2.64 7.26
N ALA A 390 -15.28 -1.32 7.17
CA ALA A 390 -15.36 -0.58 5.90
C ALA A 390 -14.24 -0.97 4.92
N ALA A 391 -13.00 -1.14 5.41
CA ALA A 391 -11.88 -1.65 4.61
C ALA A 391 -12.13 -3.08 4.09
N GLY A 392 -12.73 -3.95 4.92
CA GLY A 392 -13.12 -5.30 4.51
C GLY A 392 -14.16 -5.31 3.39
N LEU A 393 -15.15 -4.40 3.46
CA LEU A 393 -16.15 -4.25 2.40
C LEU A 393 -15.53 -3.70 1.10
N ALA A 394 -14.66 -2.70 1.21
CA ALA A 394 -13.92 -2.17 0.06
C ALA A 394 -13.06 -3.25 -0.62
N GLY A 395 -12.36 -4.07 0.17
CA GLY A 395 -11.61 -5.23 -0.33
C GLY A 395 -12.50 -6.27 -1.02
N ALA A 396 -13.69 -6.55 -0.48
CA ALA A 396 -14.65 -7.45 -1.10
C ALA A 396 -15.17 -6.92 -2.45
N THR A 397 -15.42 -5.61 -2.56
CA THR A 397 -15.82 -4.97 -3.81
C THR A 397 -14.69 -5.01 -4.86
N LEU A 398 -13.44 -4.75 -4.45
CA LEU A 398 -12.29 -4.86 -5.35
C LEU A 398 -12.13 -6.29 -5.88
N LEU A 399 -12.27 -7.29 -4.99
CA LEU A 399 -12.23 -8.70 -5.40
C LEU A 399 -13.40 -9.03 -6.34
N ASN A 400 -14.60 -8.54 -6.08
CA ASN A 400 -15.74 -8.70 -6.99
C ASN A 400 -15.45 -8.15 -8.39
N ASN A 401 -14.84 -6.96 -8.50
CA ASN A 401 -14.50 -6.38 -9.80
C ASN A 401 -13.46 -7.24 -10.54
N ALA A 402 -12.48 -7.80 -9.83
CA ALA A 402 -11.51 -8.73 -10.41
C ALA A 402 -12.19 -10.02 -10.90
N VAL A 403 -13.10 -10.60 -10.12
CA VAL A 403 -13.89 -11.77 -10.52
C VAL A 403 -14.81 -11.46 -11.70
N GLN A 404 -15.37 -10.25 -11.78
CA GLN A 404 -16.16 -9.80 -12.91
C GLN A 404 -15.33 -9.71 -14.20
N LEU A 405 -14.09 -9.25 -14.13
CA LEU A 405 -13.16 -9.29 -15.27
C LEU A 405 -12.89 -10.73 -15.72
N VAL A 406 -12.70 -11.65 -14.76
CA VAL A 406 -12.56 -13.09 -15.07
C VAL A 406 -13.81 -13.63 -15.75
N PHE A 407 -15.01 -13.29 -15.27
CA PHE A 407 -16.28 -13.68 -15.91
C PHE A 407 -16.31 -13.24 -17.37
N VAL A 408 -15.99 -11.96 -17.64
CA VAL A 408 -15.95 -11.40 -18.99
C VAL A 408 -14.96 -12.16 -19.88
N VAL A 409 -13.71 -12.30 -19.44
CA VAL A 409 -12.65 -12.99 -20.20
C VAL A 409 -12.99 -14.46 -20.45
N LEU A 410 -13.57 -15.13 -19.45
CA LEU A 410 -13.93 -16.53 -19.54
C LEU A 410 -15.05 -16.75 -20.55
N PHE A 411 -16.18 -16.05 -20.40
CA PHE A 411 -17.32 -16.25 -21.29
C PHE A 411 -17.12 -15.65 -22.68
N SER A 412 -16.23 -14.65 -22.84
CA SER A 412 -15.83 -14.21 -24.19
C SER A 412 -15.09 -15.30 -24.96
N ARG A 413 -14.26 -16.09 -24.28
CA ARG A 413 -13.53 -17.22 -24.89
C ARG A 413 -14.39 -18.45 -25.11
N LEU A 414 -15.34 -18.73 -24.21
CA LEU A 414 -16.19 -19.93 -24.30
C LEU A 414 -17.32 -19.81 -25.32
N LEU A 415 -17.85 -18.61 -25.54
CA LEU A 415 -19.01 -18.37 -26.40
C LEU A 415 -18.65 -17.89 -27.81
N GLY A 416 -17.38 -17.54 -28.05
CA GLY A 416 -16.96 -16.88 -29.29
C GLY A 416 -17.50 -15.45 -29.39
N ALA A 417 -17.20 -14.77 -30.49
CA ALA A 417 -17.51 -13.35 -30.63
C ALA A 417 -19.01 -13.06 -30.69
N ASP A 418 -19.76 -13.79 -31.53
CA ASP A 418 -21.21 -13.59 -31.65
C ASP A 418 -21.96 -13.91 -30.34
N GLY A 419 -21.67 -15.06 -29.73
CA GLY A 419 -22.30 -15.49 -28.48
C GLY A 419 -21.97 -14.57 -27.30
N TYR A 420 -20.75 -14.04 -27.23
CA TYR A 420 -20.39 -13.05 -26.22
C TYR A 420 -21.06 -11.69 -26.49
N GLY A 421 -21.18 -11.26 -27.74
CA GLY A 421 -21.93 -10.06 -28.11
C GLY A 421 -23.38 -10.11 -27.60
N ALA A 422 -24.04 -11.25 -27.77
CA ALA A 422 -25.37 -11.48 -27.23
C ALA A 422 -25.41 -11.49 -25.69
N LEU A 423 -24.46 -12.19 -25.03
CA LEU A 423 -24.35 -12.18 -23.57
C LEU A 423 -24.15 -10.76 -23.02
N ALA A 424 -23.29 -9.97 -23.65
CA ALA A 424 -22.98 -8.61 -23.25
C ALA A 424 -24.19 -7.69 -23.35
N ALA A 425 -25.01 -7.81 -24.40
CA ALA A 425 -26.26 -7.04 -24.53
C ALA A 425 -27.27 -7.37 -23.42
N ILE A 426 -27.43 -8.66 -23.09
CA ILE A 426 -28.33 -9.11 -22.01
C ILE A 426 -27.81 -8.63 -20.64
N VAL A 427 -26.50 -8.76 -20.38
CA VAL A 427 -25.87 -8.26 -19.15
C VAL A 427 -26.01 -6.74 -19.05
N SER A 428 -25.83 -5.99 -20.14
CA SER A 428 -26.05 -4.55 -20.21
C SER A 428 -27.48 -4.16 -19.83
N GLY A 429 -28.49 -4.89 -20.35
CA GLY A 429 -29.88 -4.71 -19.94
C GLY A 429 -30.09 -4.94 -18.44
N PHE A 430 -29.42 -5.93 -17.87
CA PHE A 430 -29.49 -6.21 -16.43
C PHE A 430 -28.79 -5.15 -15.58
N LEU A 431 -27.63 -4.64 -16.02
CA LEU A 431 -26.90 -3.56 -15.34
C LEU A 431 -27.78 -2.30 -15.19
N ILE A 432 -28.62 -2.00 -16.19
CA ILE A 432 -29.59 -0.90 -16.12
C ILE A 432 -30.63 -1.16 -15.02
N LEU A 433 -31.21 -2.37 -14.97
CA LEU A 433 -32.21 -2.75 -13.96
C LEU A 433 -31.62 -2.80 -12.54
N MET A 434 -30.34 -3.12 -12.38
CA MET A 434 -29.69 -3.26 -11.07
C MET A 434 -29.64 -1.96 -10.25
N VAL A 435 -29.74 -0.79 -10.88
CA VAL A 435 -29.66 0.50 -10.18
C VAL A 435 -30.71 0.62 -9.08
N GLY A 436 -31.93 0.13 -9.32
CA GLY A 436 -33.00 0.12 -8.32
C GLY A 436 -32.60 -0.60 -7.03
N GLY A 437 -31.90 -1.73 -7.16
CA GLY A 437 -31.41 -2.50 -6.01
C GLY A 437 -30.37 -1.77 -5.19
N GLN A 438 -29.46 -1.03 -5.80
CA GLN A 438 -28.45 -0.26 -5.06
C GLN A 438 -29.09 0.80 -4.15
N SER A 439 -30.13 1.47 -4.61
CA SER A 439 -30.86 2.43 -3.77
C SER A 439 -31.65 1.75 -2.66
N VAL A 440 -32.36 0.65 -2.97
CA VAL A 440 -33.08 -0.14 -1.95
C VAL A 440 -32.14 -0.65 -0.87
N GLN A 441 -30.91 -1.03 -1.22
CA GLN A 441 -29.88 -1.44 -0.26
C GLN A 441 -29.51 -0.29 0.70
N VAL A 442 -29.26 0.92 0.17
CA VAL A 442 -28.93 2.10 0.97
C VAL A 442 -30.11 2.49 1.88
N ALA A 443 -31.33 2.51 1.33
CA ALA A 443 -32.56 2.80 2.08
C ALA A 443 -32.78 1.77 3.19
N ALA A 444 -32.68 0.48 2.90
CA ALA A 444 -32.81 -0.58 3.89
C ALA A 444 -31.74 -0.49 5.00
N ALA A 445 -30.50 -0.13 4.66
CA ALA A 445 -29.44 0.11 5.64
C ALA A 445 -29.76 1.29 6.56
N ARG A 446 -30.24 2.40 6.01
CA ARG A 446 -30.68 3.57 6.78
C ARG A 446 -31.81 3.22 7.74
N GLU A 447 -32.89 2.63 7.24
CA GLU A 447 -34.07 2.31 8.06
C GLU A 447 -33.79 1.26 9.13
N ALA A 448 -32.93 0.26 8.83
CA ALA A 448 -32.47 -0.69 9.83
C ALA A 448 -31.61 -0.01 10.92
N THR A 449 -30.77 0.96 10.56
CA THR A 449 -29.96 1.72 11.52
C THR A 449 -30.82 2.59 12.43
N LEU A 450 -31.87 3.21 11.89
CA LEU A 450 -32.81 4.05 12.63
C LEU A 450 -33.80 3.26 13.49
N GLY A 451 -33.81 1.93 13.41
CA GLY A 451 -34.75 1.08 14.15
C GLY A 451 -36.19 1.11 13.63
N HIS A 452 -36.46 1.84 12.54
CA HIS A 452 -37.79 1.97 11.94
C HIS A 452 -38.35 0.65 11.39
N LEU A 453 -37.52 -0.37 11.25
CA LEU A 453 -37.94 -1.71 10.78
C LEU A 453 -38.30 -2.67 11.92
N GLY A 454 -38.22 -2.21 13.17
CA GLY A 454 -38.36 -3.01 14.38
C GLY A 454 -37.03 -3.59 14.87
N ALA A 455 -37.07 -4.31 16.00
CA ALA A 455 -35.91 -4.98 16.61
C ALA A 455 -36.18 -6.48 16.84
N GLY A 456 -35.13 -7.31 16.82
CA GLY A 456 -35.21 -8.76 17.08
C GLY A 456 -36.25 -9.47 16.21
N GLY A 457 -37.22 -10.13 16.85
CA GLY A 457 -38.32 -10.83 16.18
C GLY A 457 -39.20 -9.94 15.30
N GLY A 458 -39.42 -8.67 15.68
CA GLY A 458 -40.20 -7.72 14.88
C GLY A 458 -39.53 -7.42 13.53
N LEU A 459 -38.21 -7.20 13.54
CA LEU A 459 -37.41 -7.03 12.32
C LEU A 459 -37.44 -8.29 11.46
N ARG A 460 -37.35 -9.48 12.08
CA ARG A 460 -37.46 -10.76 11.37
C ARG A 460 -38.83 -10.94 10.71
N GLY A 461 -39.91 -10.52 11.37
CA GLY A 461 -41.27 -10.53 10.82
C GLY A 461 -41.42 -9.60 9.59
N THR A 462 -40.88 -8.39 9.66
CA THR A 462 -40.84 -7.44 8.54
C THR A 462 -40.06 -8.00 7.36
N LEU A 463 -38.85 -8.51 7.60
CA LEU A 463 -38.02 -9.16 6.58
C LEU A 463 -38.72 -10.34 5.91
N ALA A 464 -39.33 -11.24 6.70
CA ALA A 464 -40.04 -12.40 6.17
C ALA A 464 -41.22 -12.00 5.27
N ARG A 465 -41.94 -10.92 5.61
CA ARG A 465 -43.00 -10.38 4.75
C ARG A 465 -42.43 -9.85 3.43
N TRP A 466 -41.40 -9.00 3.48
CA TRP A 466 -40.77 -8.44 2.28
C TRP A 466 -40.16 -9.53 1.39
N THR A 467 -39.51 -10.54 1.97
CA THR A 467 -38.99 -11.69 1.22
C THR A 467 -40.11 -12.45 0.53
N ARG A 468 -41.26 -12.71 1.19
CA ARG A 468 -42.42 -13.36 0.53
C ARG A 468 -42.99 -12.52 -0.61
N GLN A 469 -43.13 -11.21 -0.41
CA GLN A 469 -43.60 -10.28 -1.45
C GLN A 469 -42.66 -10.29 -2.67
N LEU A 470 -41.34 -10.23 -2.44
CA LEU A 470 -40.36 -10.27 -3.51
C LEU A 470 -40.32 -11.63 -4.22
N ILE A 471 -40.44 -12.75 -3.51
CA ILE A 471 -40.54 -14.08 -4.13
C ILE A 471 -41.80 -14.17 -5.02
N ALA A 472 -42.94 -13.71 -4.53
CA ALA A 472 -44.17 -13.67 -5.32
C ALA A 472 -44.01 -12.78 -6.56
N ALA A 473 -43.39 -11.61 -6.40
CA ALA A 473 -43.05 -10.73 -7.53
C ALA A 473 -42.07 -11.40 -8.51
N THR A 474 -41.07 -12.15 -8.05
CA THR A 474 -40.15 -12.91 -8.90
C THR A 474 -40.91 -13.94 -9.75
N VAL A 475 -41.88 -14.66 -9.18
CA VAL A 475 -42.69 -15.63 -9.91
C VAL A 475 -43.55 -14.94 -10.98
N VAL A 476 -44.21 -13.84 -10.63
CA VAL A 476 -45.01 -13.05 -11.58
C VAL A 476 -44.13 -12.48 -12.70
N LEU A 477 -42.97 -11.92 -12.37
CA LEU A 477 -42.02 -11.37 -13.33
C LEU A 477 -41.36 -12.46 -14.20
N ALA A 478 -41.19 -13.67 -13.68
CA ALA A 478 -40.76 -14.82 -14.47
C ALA A 478 -41.84 -15.22 -15.48
N ALA A 479 -43.10 -15.32 -15.06
CA ALA A 479 -44.22 -15.60 -15.95
C ALA A 479 -44.37 -14.52 -17.04
N LEU A 480 -44.30 -13.25 -16.64
CA LEU A 480 -44.31 -12.12 -17.57
C LEU A 480 -43.12 -12.18 -18.53
N GLY A 481 -41.90 -12.42 -18.02
CA GLY A 481 -40.69 -12.57 -18.82
C GLY A 481 -40.81 -13.67 -19.86
N VAL A 482 -41.45 -14.80 -19.53
CA VAL A 482 -41.74 -15.87 -20.49
C VAL A 482 -42.73 -15.43 -21.56
N LEU A 483 -43.77 -14.65 -21.21
CA LEU A 483 -44.75 -14.11 -22.15
C LEU A 483 -44.12 -13.09 -23.11
N VAL A 484 -43.29 -12.18 -22.60
CA VAL A 484 -42.64 -11.12 -23.38
C VAL A 484 -41.26 -11.50 -23.91
N ARG A 485 -40.87 -12.77 -23.86
CA ARG A 485 -39.52 -13.24 -24.17
C ARG A 485 -39.02 -12.83 -25.56
N HIS A 486 -39.87 -12.92 -26.57
CA HIS A 486 -39.54 -12.60 -27.96
C HIS A 486 -39.39 -11.09 -28.17
N PRO A 487 -40.36 -10.23 -27.77
CA PRO A 487 -40.18 -8.79 -27.89
C PRO A 487 -39.00 -8.27 -27.03
N LEU A 488 -38.73 -8.88 -25.87
CA LEU A 488 -37.59 -8.52 -25.04
C LEU A 488 -36.25 -8.94 -25.67
N ALA A 489 -36.17 -10.13 -26.25
CA ALA A 489 -34.99 -10.55 -27.00
C ALA A 489 -34.75 -9.70 -28.25
N HIS A 490 -35.81 -9.33 -28.97
CA HIS A 490 -35.71 -8.36 -30.05
C HIS A 490 -35.21 -7.02 -29.55
N LEU A 491 -35.76 -6.47 -28.46
CA LEU A 491 -35.29 -5.21 -27.89
C LEU A 491 -33.79 -5.23 -27.56
N LEU A 492 -33.28 -6.36 -27.07
CA LEU A 492 -31.87 -6.55 -26.72
C LEU A 492 -30.96 -6.92 -27.89
N GLY A 493 -31.48 -7.08 -29.11
CA GLY A 493 -30.70 -7.51 -30.28
C GLY A 493 -30.26 -8.98 -30.21
N THR A 494 -31.02 -9.82 -29.49
CA THR A 494 -30.68 -11.24 -29.25
C THR A 494 -31.86 -12.19 -29.53
N PRO A 495 -32.52 -12.10 -30.70
CA PRO A 495 -33.68 -12.95 -31.05
C PRO A 495 -33.40 -14.45 -30.94
N GLU A 496 -32.14 -14.87 -31.11
CA GLU A 496 -31.64 -16.24 -30.95
C GLU A 496 -31.66 -16.77 -29.50
N HIS A 497 -31.77 -15.88 -28.50
CA HIS A 497 -31.69 -16.23 -27.07
C HIS A 497 -32.88 -15.71 -26.25
N PRO A 498 -34.13 -16.07 -26.61
CA PRO A 498 -35.34 -15.56 -25.95
C PRO A 498 -35.42 -15.96 -24.47
N TRP A 499 -34.91 -17.12 -24.10
CA TRP A 499 -34.92 -17.59 -22.71
C TRP A 499 -33.94 -16.83 -21.81
N ALA A 500 -32.80 -16.42 -22.35
CA ALA A 500 -31.87 -15.57 -21.62
C ALA A 500 -32.51 -14.20 -21.35
N ALA A 501 -33.12 -13.59 -22.38
CA ALA A 501 -33.88 -12.35 -22.25
C ALA A 501 -35.06 -12.46 -21.27
N ALA A 502 -35.85 -13.54 -21.33
CA ALA A 502 -36.96 -13.79 -20.41
C ALA A 502 -36.56 -13.76 -18.93
N SER A 503 -35.33 -14.24 -18.64
CA SER A 503 -34.82 -14.29 -17.27
C SER A 503 -34.34 -12.94 -16.73
N LEU A 504 -34.28 -11.88 -17.55
CA LEU A 504 -33.86 -10.54 -17.15
C LEU A 504 -34.71 -9.97 -16.00
N LEU A 505 -36.04 -10.02 -16.15
CA LEU A 505 -37.00 -9.49 -15.18
C LEU A 505 -36.94 -10.21 -13.82
N PRO A 506 -37.02 -11.55 -13.73
CA PRO A 506 -36.88 -12.23 -12.45
C PRO A 506 -35.49 -12.04 -11.84
N THR A 507 -34.43 -11.95 -12.64
CA THR A 507 -33.06 -11.65 -12.17
C THR A 507 -32.99 -10.28 -11.48
N GLY A 508 -33.64 -9.25 -12.04
CA GLY A 508 -33.77 -7.93 -11.41
C GLY A 508 -34.48 -7.99 -10.04
N SER A 509 -35.54 -8.78 -9.91
CA SER A 509 -36.25 -8.94 -8.63
C SER A 509 -35.44 -9.71 -7.57
N LEU A 510 -34.66 -10.71 -8.00
CA LEU A 510 -33.75 -11.45 -7.12
C LEU A 510 -32.60 -10.56 -6.63
N TRP A 511 -32.11 -9.68 -7.50
CA TRP A 511 -31.16 -8.64 -7.12
C TRP A 511 -31.74 -7.69 -6.06
N LEU A 512 -32.99 -7.22 -6.23
CA LEU A 512 -33.67 -6.41 -5.21
C LEU A 512 -33.73 -7.13 -3.85
N LEU A 513 -34.02 -8.43 -3.84
CA LEU A 513 -34.02 -9.23 -2.61
C LEU A 513 -32.63 -9.28 -1.95
N LEU A 514 -31.58 -9.55 -2.71
CA LEU A 514 -30.20 -9.52 -2.20
C LEU A 514 -29.80 -8.15 -1.66
N SER A 515 -30.09 -7.10 -2.41
CA SER A 515 -29.84 -5.71 -2.03
C SER A 515 -30.52 -5.36 -0.71
N LEU A 516 -31.79 -5.75 -0.54
CA LEU A 516 -32.53 -5.54 0.69
C LEU A 516 -31.90 -6.27 1.88
N GLN A 517 -31.53 -7.54 1.72
CA GLN A 517 -30.87 -8.33 2.77
C GLN A 517 -29.51 -7.75 3.16
N ARG A 518 -28.71 -7.35 2.17
CA ARG A 518 -27.42 -6.68 2.40
C ARG A 518 -27.60 -5.36 3.13
N GLY A 519 -28.59 -4.57 2.72
CA GLY A 519 -28.91 -3.28 3.35
C GLY A 519 -29.24 -3.45 4.82
N VAL A 520 -30.15 -4.36 5.16
CA VAL A 520 -30.49 -4.64 6.56
C VAL A 520 -29.28 -5.14 7.36
N LEU A 521 -28.45 -6.03 6.80
CA LEU A 521 -27.20 -6.45 7.44
C LEU A 521 -26.21 -5.31 7.66
N GLN A 522 -26.10 -4.36 6.72
CA GLN A 522 -25.29 -3.15 6.88
C GLN A 522 -25.81 -2.29 8.02
N GLY A 523 -27.14 -2.09 8.13
CA GLY A 523 -27.74 -1.33 9.23
C GLY A 523 -27.58 -2.01 10.60
N LEU A 524 -27.55 -3.35 10.63
CA LEU A 524 -27.21 -4.14 11.81
C LEU A 524 -25.70 -4.23 12.09
N ARG A 525 -24.87 -3.47 11.36
CA ARG A 525 -23.39 -3.46 11.46
C ARG A 525 -22.73 -4.83 11.19
N ALA A 526 -23.42 -5.71 10.46
CA ALA A 526 -22.97 -7.05 10.12
C ALA A 526 -22.25 -7.07 8.75
N TYR A 527 -21.13 -6.36 8.64
CA TYR A 527 -20.42 -6.15 7.37
C TYR A 527 -19.76 -7.42 6.79
N ALA A 528 -19.36 -8.38 7.64
CA ALA A 528 -18.70 -9.61 7.17
C ALA A 528 -19.62 -10.49 6.29
N PRO A 529 -20.88 -10.78 6.71
CA PRO A 529 -21.87 -11.41 5.82
C PRO A 529 -22.10 -10.68 4.50
N VAL A 530 -22.09 -9.33 4.53
CA VAL A 530 -22.26 -8.52 3.32
C VAL A 530 -21.09 -8.72 2.37
N GLY A 531 -19.85 -8.60 2.85
CA GLY A 531 -18.65 -8.85 2.04
C GLY A 531 -18.59 -10.26 1.46
N ILE A 532 -18.90 -11.29 2.27
CA ILE A 532 -18.99 -12.69 1.81
C ILE A 532 -20.03 -12.82 0.70
N SER A 533 -21.18 -12.15 0.84
CA SER A 533 -22.23 -12.25 -0.16
C SER A 533 -21.85 -11.62 -1.49
N ILE A 534 -21.11 -10.52 -1.49
CA ILE A 534 -20.64 -9.84 -2.71
C ILE A 534 -19.69 -10.76 -3.48
N VAL A 535 -18.70 -11.32 -2.79
CA VAL A 535 -17.71 -12.22 -3.40
C VAL A 535 -18.35 -13.55 -3.80
N GLY A 536 -19.15 -14.14 -2.93
CA GLY A 536 -19.80 -15.42 -3.18
C GLY A 536 -20.81 -15.37 -4.33
N GLU A 537 -21.49 -14.24 -4.52
CA GLU A 537 -22.32 -13.99 -5.71
C GLU A 537 -21.47 -14.00 -6.98
N ALA A 538 -20.35 -13.29 -6.99
CA ALA A 538 -19.47 -13.18 -8.16
C ALA A 538 -18.90 -14.56 -8.58
N PHE A 539 -18.41 -15.35 -7.63
CA PHE A 539 -17.96 -16.72 -7.90
C PHE A 539 -19.12 -17.63 -8.28
N GLY A 540 -20.27 -17.49 -7.61
CA GLY A 540 -21.48 -18.25 -7.90
C GLY A 540 -21.93 -18.08 -9.34
N ARG A 541 -21.90 -16.85 -9.88
CA ARG A 541 -22.23 -16.55 -11.28
C ARG A 541 -21.37 -17.33 -12.27
N ILE A 542 -20.06 -17.38 -12.02
CA ILE A 542 -19.10 -18.11 -12.86
C ILE A 542 -19.36 -19.61 -12.77
N LEU A 543 -19.43 -20.17 -11.55
CA LEU A 543 -19.59 -21.61 -11.35
C LEU A 543 -20.93 -22.13 -11.91
N CYS A 544 -22.02 -21.41 -11.63
CA CYS A 544 -23.34 -21.74 -12.15
C CYS A 544 -23.40 -21.57 -13.67
N GLY A 545 -22.83 -20.48 -14.19
CA GLY A 545 -22.79 -20.22 -15.63
C GLY A 545 -21.98 -21.29 -16.37
N LEU A 546 -20.82 -21.71 -15.84
CA LEU A 546 -19.99 -22.78 -16.38
C LEU A 546 -20.71 -24.13 -16.37
N ALA A 547 -21.38 -24.46 -15.27
CA ALA A 547 -22.15 -25.69 -15.16
C ALA A 547 -23.29 -25.74 -16.19
N LEU A 548 -24.06 -24.66 -16.33
CA LEU A 548 -25.16 -24.57 -17.28
C LEU A 548 -24.69 -24.52 -18.74
N TRP A 549 -23.59 -23.80 -19.00
CA TRP A 549 -22.93 -23.80 -20.31
C TRP A 549 -22.43 -25.20 -20.69
N GLY A 550 -21.82 -25.94 -19.76
CA GLY A 550 -21.31 -27.30 -19.98
C GLY A 550 -22.39 -28.34 -20.28
N VAL A 551 -23.64 -28.09 -19.88
CA VAL A 551 -24.82 -28.91 -20.25
C VAL A 551 -25.40 -28.51 -21.61
N GLY A 552 -24.79 -27.55 -22.31
CA GLY A 552 -25.16 -27.16 -23.67
C GLY A 552 -26.13 -25.98 -23.77
N LEU A 553 -26.38 -25.24 -22.69
CA LEU A 553 -27.29 -24.08 -22.71
C LEU A 553 -26.67 -22.80 -23.30
N GLY A 554 -25.41 -22.84 -23.74
CA GLY A 554 -24.73 -21.74 -24.45
C GLY A 554 -24.81 -20.40 -23.71
N VAL A 555 -25.18 -19.35 -24.43
CA VAL A 555 -25.37 -17.98 -23.90
C VAL A 555 -26.44 -17.92 -22.81
N THR A 556 -27.52 -18.71 -22.97
CA THR A 556 -28.61 -18.78 -21.98
C THR A 556 -28.09 -19.35 -20.66
N GLY A 557 -27.28 -20.41 -20.71
CA GLY A 557 -26.64 -20.99 -19.53
C GLY A 557 -25.68 -20.02 -18.83
N ALA A 558 -24.85 -19.34 -19.61
CA ALA A 558 -23.93 -18.32 -19.10
C ALA A 558 -24.66 -17.20 -18.34
N TYR A 559 -25.79 -16.71 -18.88
CA TYR A 559 -26.58 -15.68 -18.22
C TYR A 559 -27.37 -16.21 -17.02
N LEU A 560 -28.01 -17.38 -17.12
CA LEU A 560 -28.79 -18.00 -16.03
C LEU A 560 -27.94 -18.32 -14.78
N GLY A 561 -26.62 -18.35 -14.91
CA GLY A 561 -25.70 -18.35 -13.76
C GLY A 561 -25.97 -17.20 -12.78
N ASN A 562 -26.44 -16.04 -13.25
CA ASN A 562 -26.80 -14.87 -12.43
C ASN A 562 -27.96 -15.13 -11.46
N PRO A 563 -29.20 -15.39 -11.94
CA PRO A 563 -30.32 -15.64 -11.04
C PRO A 563 -30.07 -16.85 -10.12
N LEU A 564 -29.38 -17.89 -10.59
CA LEU A 564 -29.07 -19.05 -9.73
C LEU A 564 -28.11 -18.68 -8.59
N ALA A 565 -27.05 -17.94 -8.88
CA ALA A 565 -26.14 -17.42 -7.86
C ALA A 565 -26.87 -16.52 -6.86
N PHE A 566 -27.84 -15.71 -7.33
CA PHE A 566 -28.62 -14.86 -6.45
C PHE A 566 -29.51 -15.64 -5.50
N VAL A 567 -30.19 -16.68 -5.99
CA VAL A 567 -31.02 -17.56 -5.15
C VAL A 567 -30.17 -18.23 -4.09
N LEU A 568 -29.03 -18.82 -4.46
CA LEU A 568 -28.13 -19.48 -3.51
C LEU A 568 -27.64 -18.51 -2.43
N MET A 569 -27.25 -17.30 -2.82
CA MET A 569 -26.79 -16.29 -1.87
C MET A 569 -27.92 -15.74 -1.00
N ALA A 570 -29.11 -15.53 -1.57
CA ALA A 570 -30.29 -15.05 -0.84
C ALA A 570 -30.75 -16.07 0.22
N LEU A 571 -30.66 -17.38 -0.08
CA LEU A 571 -30.93 -18.44 0.87
C LEU A 571 -29.89 -18.44 2.01
N TRP A 572 -28.61 -18.29 1.68
CA TRP A 572 -27.54 -18.20 2.68
C TRP A 572 -27.72 -16.99 3.61
N LEU A 573 -28.00 -15.81 3.04
CA LEU A 573 -28.27 -14.59 3.79
C LEU A 573 -29.53 -14.69 4.65
N SER A 574 -30.60 -15.30 4.14
CA SER A 574 -31.83 -15.55 4.90
C SER A 574 -31.56 -16.41 6.14
N ARG A 575 -30.77 -17.48 5.98
CA ARG A 575 -30.35 -18.34 7.11
C ARG A 575 -29.50 -17.57 8.11
N ARG A 576 -28.57 -16.74 7.65
CA ARG A 576 -27.73 -15.90 8.53
C ARG A 576 -28.55 -14.88 9.31
N LEU A 577 -29.48 -14.16 8.66
CA LEU A 577 -30.39 -13.22 9.30
C LEU A 577 -31.30 -13.93 10.33
N ALA A 578 -31.82 -15.11 9.99
CA ALA A 578 -32.62 -15.91 10.92
C ALA A 578 -31.84 -16.36 12.17
N GLN A 579 -30.57 -16.74 12.00
CA GLN A 579 -29.67 -17.08 13.12
C GLN A 579 -29.40 -15.87 14.02
N MET A 580 -29.28 -14.68 13.45
CA MET A 580 -28.98 -13.45 14.20
C MET A 580 -30.17 -12.86 14.94
N LEU A 581 -31.38 -12.92 14.36
CA LEU A 581 -32.55 -12.19 14.86
C LEU A 581 -33.43 -13.01 15.83
N GLY A 582 -33.09 -14.27 16.10
CA GLY A 582 -33.92 -15.15 16.96
C GLY A 582 -35.22 -15.57 16.28
N PRO A 583 -36.10 -16.36 16.94
CA PRO A 583 -37.31 -16.92 16.35
C PRO A 583 -38.31 -15.86 15.85
N LEU A 584 -39.24 -16.27 14.98
CA LEU A 584 -40.34 -15.41 14.58
C LEU A 584 -41.25 -15.14 15.79
N PRO A 585 -41.74 -13.91 15.98
CA PRO A 585 -42.67 -13.60 17.06
C PRO A 585 -44.02 -14.30 16.83
N ASP A 586 -44.64 -14.75 17.92
CA ASP A 586 -45.98 -15.31 17.91
C ASP A 586 -47.00 -14.17 17.71
N GLY A 587 -47.53 -14.05 16.48
CA GLY A 587 -48.54 -13.05 16.11
C GLY A 587 -48.33 -12.45 14.72
N PRO A 588 -49.34 -11.75 14.16
CA PRO A 588 -49.20 -11.08 12.88
C PRO A 588 -48.09 -10.02 12.97
N PRO A 589 -47.15 -9.96 12.01
CA PRO A 589 -46.03 -9.04 12.09
C PRO A 589 -46.54 -7.60 12.18
N GLN A 590 -46.22 -6.86 13.24
CA GLN A 590 -46.50 -5.42 13.29
C GLN A 590 -45.56 -4.73 12.30
N ALA A 591 -46.08 -4.38 11.12
CA ALA A 591 -45.33 -3.63 10.13
C ALA A 591 -45.20 -2.19 10.62
N THR A 592 -43.98 -1.71 10.83
CA THR A 592 -43.73 -0.29 11.03
C THR A 592 -43.61 0.45 9.68
N ARG A 593 -43.23 -0.23 8.58
CA ARG A 593 -43.11 0.39 7.24
C ARG A 593 -43.31 -0.59 6.05
N PRO A 594 -44.06 -0.22 4.99
CA PRO A 594 -44.21 -1.05 3.78
C PRO A 594 -42.99 -0.96 2.84
N LEU A 595 -42.81 -1.99 1.99
CA LEU A 595 -41.71 -2.05 1.00
C LEU A 595 -41.75 -0.86 0.01
N SER A 596 -42.95 -0.43 -0.41
CA SER A 596 -43.15 0.74 -1.27
C SER A 596 -42.65 2.04 -0.64
N GLY A 597 -42.67 2.13 0.69
CA GLY A 597 -42.17 3.28 1.45
C GLY A 597 -40.65 3.44 1.42
N LEU A 598 -39.89 2.42 1.00
CA LEU A 598 -38.43 2.52 0.82
C LEU A 598 -38.04 3.21 -0.50
N VAL A 599 -38.89 3.08 -1.52
CA VAL A 599 -38.62 3.57 -2.87
C VAL A 599 -39.11 5.02 -3.04
N GLY A 600 -40.22 5.37 -2.38
CA GLY A 600 -40.85 6.70 -2.50
C GLY A 600 -39.96 7.87 -2.07
N ASP A 601 -39.15 7.70 -1.02
CA ASP A 601 -38.34 8.80 -0.46
C ASP A 601 -37.08 9.11 -1.28
N ASN A 602 -36.67 8.24 -2.21
CA ASN A 602 -35.37 8.30 -2.89
C ASN A 602 -35.45 8.30 -4.44
N TRP A 603 -36.62 8.58 -5.02
CA TRP A 603 -36.84 8.39 -6.46
C TRP A 603 -36.05 9.37 -7.37
N LEU A 604 -35.75 10.59 -6.89
CA LEU A 604 -34.98 11.61 -7.61
C LEU A 604 -33.50 11.21 -7.84
N PRO A 605 -32.71 10.86 -6.80
CA PRO A 605 -31.36 10.35 -6.97
C PRO A 605 -31.31 9.03 -7.77
N LEU A 606 -32.34 8.20 -7.61
CA LEU A 606 -32.52 6.95 -8.36
C LEU A 606 -32.61 7.19 -9.87
N LEU A 607 -33.42 8.16 -10.28
CA LEU A 607 -33.56 8.54 -11.69
C LEU A 607 -32.21 8.97 -12.27
N GLY A 608 -31.43 9.76 -11.52
CA GLY A 608 -30.09 10.17 -11.92
C GLY A 608 -29.11 9.01 -12.16
N LEU A 609 -29.08 8.04 -11.25
CA LEU A 609 -28.26 6.83 -11.38
C LEU A 609 -28.74 5.92 -12.50
N LEU A 610 -30.07 5.84 -12.73
CA LEU A 610 -30.65 5.06 -13.81
C LEU A 610 -30.23 5.62 -15.16
N LEU A 611 -30.29 6.94 -15.32
CA LEU A 611 -29.84 7.62 -16.54
C LEU A 611 -28.35 7.36 -16.82
N LEU A 612 -27.49 7.43 -15.78
CA LEU A 612 -26.08 7.07 -15.93
C LEU A 612 -25.88 5.60 -16.33
N ALA A 613 -26.68 4.68 -15.78
CA ALA A 613 -26.60 3.27 -16.17
C ALA A 613 -27.08 3.02 -17.60
N VAL A 614 -28.06 3.78 -18.09
CA VAL A 614 -28.46 3.77 -19.50
C VAL A 614 -27.30 4.25 -20.37
N LEU A 615 -26.75 5.44 -20.11
CA LEU A 615 -25.60 5.99 -20.84
C LEU A 615 -24.38 5.06 -20.79
N GLN A 616 -24.22 4.30 -19.71
CA GLN A 616 -23.13 3.35 -19.57
C GLN A 616 -23.31 2.10 -20.42
N ASN A 617 -24.53 1.70 -20.79
CA ASN A 617 -24.78 0.34 -21.31
C ASN A 617 -25.60 0.30 -22.60
N VAL A 618 -26.23 1.40 -22.99
CA VAL A 618 -27.09 1.44 -24.18
C VAL A 618 -26.30 1.31 -25.48
N ASP A 619 -25.05 1.77 -25.49
CA ASP A 619 -24.09 1.63 -26.59
C ASP A 619 -23.88 0.16 -26.99
N VAL A 620 -23.74 -0.73 -26.01
CA VAL A 620 -23.56 -2.17 -26.25
C VAL A 620 -24.86 -2.83 -26.74
N ILE A 621 -26.01 -2.39 -26.23
CA ILE A 621 -27.32 -2.94 -26.63
C ILE A 621 -27.65 -2.52 -28.07
N VAL A 622 -27.52 -1.24 -28.40
CA VAL A 622 -27.78 -0.75 -29.76
C VAL A 622 -26.70 -1.27 -30.72
N GLY A 623 -25.44 -1.35 -30.30
CA GLY A 623 -24.36 -1.92 -31.11
C GLY A 623 -24.62 -3.37 -31.51
N ARG A 624 -25.35 -4.14 -30.69
CA ARG A 624 -25.76 -5.51 -31.06
C ARG A 624 -26.81 -5.55 -32.18
N HIS A 625 -27.62 -4.50 -32.33
CA HIS A 625 -28.54 -4.36 -33.47
C HIS A 625 -27.82 -3.93 -34.74
N GLU A 626 -26.86 -3.02 -34.62
CA GLU A 626 -26.14 -2.44 -35.76
C GLU A 626 -25.07 -3.36 -36.34
N PHE A 627 -24.43 -4.18 -35.50
CA PHE A 627 -23.33 -5.05 -35.89
C PHE A 627 -23.73 -6.53 -35.83
N HIS A 628 -23.29 -7.31 -36.82
CA HIS A 628 -23.52 -8.76 -36.89
C HIS A 628 -22.21 -9.54 -36.78
N GLY A 629 -22.30 -10.79 -36.31
CA GLY A 629 -21.14 -11.69 -36.19
C GLY A 629 -20.05 -11.15 -35.26
N ASP A 630 -18.79 -11.25 -35.70
CA ASP A 630 -17.62 -10.98 -34.86
C ASP A 630 -17.47 -9.51 -34.45
N SER A 631 -18.02 -8.58 -35.24
CA SER A 631 -17.94 -7.14 -34.98
C SER A 631 -18.73 -6.72 -33.74
N ALA A 632 -19.90 -7.35 -33.48
CA ALA A 632 -20.69 -7.08 -32.28
C ALA A 632 -19.98 -7.53 -31.01
N GLY A 633 -19.38 -8.74 -31.04
CA GLY A 633 -18.56 -9.26 -29.96
C GLY A 633 -17.33 -8.40 -29.70
N SER A 634 -16.62 -8.03 -30.77
CA SER A 634 -15.43 -7.18 -30.71
C SER A 634 -15.74 -5.81 -30.12
N TYR A 635 -16.86 -5.18 -30.53
CA TYR A 635 -17.30 -3.92 -29.93
C TYR A 635 -17.58 -4.07 -28.43
N ALA A 636 -18.32 -5.12 -28.03
CA ALA A 636 -18.68 -5.35 -26.64
C ALA A 636 -17.45 -5.51 -25.73
N VAL A 637 -16.41 -6.24 -26.15
CA VAL A 637 -15.18 -6.36 -25.35
C VAL A 637 -14.40 -5.04 -25.28
N ALA A 638 -14.35 -4.26 -26.36
CA ALA A 638 -13.71 -2.95 -26.37
C ALA A 638 -14.42 -1.97 -25.43
N ALA A 639 -15.76 -1.97 -25.45
CA ALA A 639 -16.59 -1.16 -24.55
C ALA A 639 -16.38 -1.58 -23.08
N VAL A 640 -16.35 -2.88 -22.78
CA VAL A 640 -16.08 -3.36 -21.41
C VAL A 640 -14.67 -2.99 -20.94
N ALA A 641 -13.66 -3.14 -21.80
CA ALA A 641 -12.28 -2.73 -21.49
C ALA A 641 -12.21 -1.23 -21.16
N ALA A 642 -12.87 -0.39 -21.95
CA ALA A 642 -12.97 1.05 -21.70
C ALA A 642 -13.72 1.39 -20.40
N LYS A 643 -14.79 0.65 -20.06
CA LYS A 643 -15.57 0.82 -18.81
C LYS A 643 -14.78 0.54 -17.53
N SER A 644 -13.59 -0.07 -17.62
CA SER A 644 -12.71 -0.27 -16.45
C SER A 644 -12.39 1.04 -15.71
N VAL A 645 -12.26 2.16 -16.43
CA VAL A 645 -12.05 3.51 -15.86
C VAL A 645 -13.27 3.98 -15.06
N VAL A 646 -14.48 3.62 -15.50
CA VAL A 646 -15.74 3.96 -14.79
C VAL A 646 -15.81 3.24 -13.44
N TRP A 647 -15.34 1.99 -13.35
CA TRP A 647 -15.32 1.25 -12.07
C TRP A 647 -14.42 1.92 -11.02
N VAL A 648 -13.32 2.53 -11.45
CA VAL A 648 -12.45 3.33 -10.58
C VAL A 648 -13.22 4.56 -10.08
N ALA A 649 -13.92 5.26 -10.96
CA ALA A 649 -14.75 6.40 -10.58
C ALA A 649 -15.88 6.02 -9.63
N ILE A 650 -16.52 4.87 -9.80
CA ILE A 650 -17.51 4.34 -8.85
C ILE A 650 -16.87 4.17 -7.46
N GLY A 651 -15.68 3.58 -7.38
CA GLY A 651 -14.95 3.43 -6.12
C GLY A 651 -14.59 4.77 -5.47
N VAL A 652 -14.13 5.75 -6.25
CA VAL A 652 -13.82 7.11 -5.77
C VAL A 652 -15.10 7.86 -5.34
N GLY A 653 -16.20 7.67 -6.05
CA GLY A 653 -17.51 8.27 -5.80
C GLY A 653 -18.05 7.93 -4.40
N LEU A 654 -17.81 6.71 -3.93
CA LEU A 654 -18.19 6.27 -2.57
C LEU A 654 -17.54 7.11 -1.46
N GLN A 655 -16.35 7.66 -1.70
CA GLN A 655 -15.68 8.56 -0.74
C GLN A 655 -16.04 10.02 -0.97
N LEU A 656 -16.24 10.41 -2.24
CA LEU A 656 -16.61 11.77 -2.63
C LEU A 656 -17.95 12.20 -2.02
N LEU A 657 -18.98 11.36 -2.12
CA LEU A 657 -20.34 11.70 -1.70
C LEU A 657 -20.41 12.06 -0.19
N PRO A 658 -19.90 11.23 0.75
CA PRO A 658 -19.89 11.59 2.18
C PRO A 658 -19.01 12.81 2.50
N GLU A 659 -17.85 12.95 1.85
CA GLU A 659 -16.93 14.07 2.09
C GLU A 659 -17.52 15.40 1.62
N ALA A 660 -18.11 15.44 0.42
CA ALA A 660 -18.79 16.62 -0.10
C ALA A 660 -19.98 17.01 0.78
N THR A 661 -20.75 16.03 1.25
CA THR A 661 -21.87 16.24 2.18
C THR A 661 -21.40 16.86 3.49
N ARG A 662 -20.32 16.34 4.10
CA ARG A 662 -19.75 16.87 5.35
C ARG A 662 -19.22 18.28 5.21
N ARG A 663 -18.43 18.57 4.16
CA ARG A 663 -17.88 19.91 3.92
C ARG A 663 -18.98 20.95 3.74
N ALA A 664 -19.98 20.60 2.92
CA ALA A 664 -21.11 21.47 2.71
C ALA A 664 -21.92 21.66 4.01
N ALA A 665 -22.07 20.62 4.85
CA ALA A 665 -22.70 20.68 6.18
C ALA A 665 -21.96 21.62 7.14
N ALA A 666 -20.63 21.67 7.06
CA ALA A 666 -19.80 22.57 7.84
C ALA A 666 -19.70 24.00 7.25
N GLY A 667 -20.43 24.32 6.19
CA GLY A 667 -20.35 25.63 5.51
C GLY A 667 -19.06 25.87 4.73
N LEU A 668 -18.23 24.83 4.55
CA LEU A 668 -16.97 24.90 3.80
C LEU A 668 -17.20 24.69 2.30
N ASP A 669 -16.30 25.19 1.45
CA ASP A 669 -16.34 24.92 0.01
C ASP A 669 -16.17 23.41 -0.27
N PRO A 670 -17.17 22.74 -0.89
CA PRO A 670 -17.09 21.32 -1.20
C PRO A 670 -16.32 21.02 -2.49
N ARG A 671 -16.01 22.02 -3.34
CA ARG A 671 -15.31 21.83 -4.63
C ARG A 671 -13.95 21.13 -4.53
N PRO A 672 -13.11 21.35 -3.50
CA PRO A 672 -11.84 20.62 -3.37
C PRO A 672 -12.03 19.11 -3.17
N ALA A 673 -13.21 18.64 -2.74
CA ALA A 673 -13.50 17.21 -2.72
C ALA A 673 -13.67 16.66 -4.15
N LEU A 674 -14.43 17.36 -4.99
CA LEU A 674 -14.60 17.02 -6.40
C LEU A 674 -13.27 17.07 -7.16
N LEU A 675 -12.46 18.13 -6.98
CA LEU A 675 -11.16 18.26 -7.64
C LEU A 675 -10.19 17.13 -7.26
N ARG A 676 -10.17 16.72 -5.99
CA ARG A 676 -9.37 15.55 -5.55
C ARG A 676 -9.86 14.26 -6.21
N ALA A 677 -11.18 14.04 -6.25
CA ALA A 677 -11.76 12.87 -6.90
C ALA A 677 -11.43 12.82 -8.41
N LEU A 678 -11.52 13.95 -9.10
CA LEU A 678 -11.13 14.09 -10.51
C LEU A 678 -9.62 13.88 -10.71
N GLY A 679 -8.79 14.35 -9.78
CA GLY A 679 -7.34 14.11 -9.80
C GLY A 679 -6.98 12.63 -9.65
N VAL A 680 -7.65 11.91 -8.75
CA VAL A 680 -7.48 10.44 -8.62
C VAL A 680 -7.94 9.73 -9.90
N LEU A 681 -9.09 10.12 -10.46
CA LEU A 681 -9.56 9.58 -11.74
C LEU A 681 -8.52 9.82 -12.84
N ALA A 682 -7.98 11.03 -12.97
CA ALA A 682 -6.98 11.36 -13.98
C ALA A 682 -5.68 10.54 -13.81
N ALA A 683 -5.22 10.33 -12.58
CA ALA A 683 -4.03 9.52 -12.29
C ALA A 683 -4.17 8.05 -12.71
N VAL A 684 -5.40 7.51 -12.71
CA VAL A 684 -5.68 6.13 -13.14
C VAL A 684 -6.05 6.05 -14.62
N ALA A 685 -6.83 7.02 -15.11
CA ALA A 685 -7.30 7.06 -16.49
C ALA A 685 -6.16 7.36 -17.47
N ALA A 686 -5.21 8.25 -17.14
CA ALA A 686 -4.14 8.64 -18.06
C ALA A 686 -3.25 7.44 -18.49
N PRO A 687 -2.73 6.59 -17.57
CA PRO A 687 -2.03 5.38 -17.96
C PRO A 687 -2.90 4.41 -18.78
N ALA A 688 -4.18 4.25 -18.41
CA ALA A 688 -5.10 3.38 -19.15
C ALA A 688 -5.34 3.86 -20.59
N LEU A 689 -5.56 5.16 -20.79
CA LEU A 689 -5.71 5.77 -22.11
C LEU A 689 -4.44 5.65 -22.95
N ILE A 690 -3.26 5.80 -22.35
CA ILE A 690 -1.98 5.58 -23.04
C ILE A 690 -1.87 4.12 -23.49
N ILE A 691 -2.23 3.16 -22.64
CA ILE A 691 -2.23 1.73 -23.00
C ILE A 691 -3.22 1.47 -24.15
N PHE A 692 -4.44 2.02 -24.06
CA PHE A 692 -5.45 1.90 -25.11
C PHE A 692 -4.98 2.52 -26.43
N ALA A 693 -4.22 3.61 -26.40
CA ALA A 693 -3.70 4.24 -27.61
C ALA A 693 -2.48 3.52 -28.21
N LEU A 694 -1.55 3.05 -27.39
CA LEU A 694 -0.28 2.48 -27.87
C LEU A 694 -0.38 1.01 -28.28
N ILE A 695 -1.14 0.21 -27.54
CA ILE A 695 -1.18 -1.25 -27.71
C ILE A 695 -2.61 -1.85 -27.66
N PRO A 696 -3.62 -1.26 -28.32
CA PRO A 696 -5.02 -1.71 -28.22
C PRO A 696 -5.21 -3.16 -28.70
N HIS A 697 -4.61 -3.51 -29.84
CA HIS A 697 -4.74 -4.84 -30.42
C HIS A 697 -4.13 -5.93 -29.52
N PHE A 698 -2.92 -5.68 -28.98
CA PHE A 698 -2.26 -6.60 -28.06
C PHE A 698 -3.08 -6.80 -26.78
N LEU A 699 -3.61 -5.71 -26.21
CA LEU A 699 -4.44 -5.78 -25.01
C LEU A 699 -5.68 -6.64 -25.23
N LEU A 700 -6.45 -6.40 -26.30
CA LEU A 700 -7.65 -7.17 -26.60
C LEU A 700 -7.32 -8.63 -26.89
N ARG A 701 -6.24 -8.90 -27.64
CA ARG A 701 -5.81 -10.27 -27.96
C ARG A 701 -5.43 -11.07 -26.72
N VAL A 702 -4.65 -10.48 -25.82
CA VAL A 702 -4.20 -11.16 -24.58
C VAL A 702 -5.37 -11.40 -23.64
N ALA A 703 -6.26 -10.41 -23.48
CA ALA A 703 -7.40 -10.52 -22.59
C ALA A 703 -8.47 -11.46 -23.16
N PHE A 704 -8.99 -11.17 -24.35
CA PHE A 704 -10.23 -11.76 -24.87
C PHE A 704 -10.02 -12.82 -25.95
N GLY A 705 -8.83 -12.91 -26.54
CA GLY A 705 -8.49 -13.84 -27.61
C GLY A 705 -8.32 -13.16 -28.98
N PRO A 706 -7.79 -13.88 -29.98
CA PRO A 706 -7.49 -13.30 -31.29
C PRO A 706 -8.73 -12.88 -32.09
N ASP A 707 -9.85 -13.60 -31.92
CA ASP A 707 -11.08 -13.42 -32.72
C ASP A 707 -11.91 -12.18 -32.31
N LEU A 708 -11.52 -11.50 -31.22
CA LEU A 708 -12.23 -10.38 -30.61
C LEU A 708 -11.45 -9.06 -30.70
N THR A 709 -10.63 -8.91 -31.73
CA THR A 709 -9.69 -7.79 -31.89
C THR A 709 -10.11 -6.76 -32.92
N GLU A 710 -11.20 -6.97 -33.67
CA GLU A 710 -11.63 -6.11 -34.78
C GLU A 710 -11.89 -4.66 -34.33
N ALA A 711 -12.41 -4.49 -33.11
CA ALA A 711 -12.69 -3.18 -32.53
C ALA A 711 -11.47 -2.50 -31.90
N SER A 712 -10.23 -2.99 -32.12
CA SER A 712 -9.04 -2.39 -31.53
C SER A 712 -8.85 -0.91 -31.91
N GLY A 713 -9.27 -0.52 -33.12
CA GLY A 713 -9.24 0.88 -33.54
C GLY A 713 -10.24 1.78 -32.80
N ALA A 714 -11.35 1.22 -32.30
CA ALA A 714 -12.37 1.95 -31.54
C ALA A 714 -12.02 2.09 -30.05
N LEU A 715 -11.17 1.21 -29.51
CA LEU A 715 -10.83 1.18 -28.08
C LEU A 715 -10.26 2.51 -27.52
N PRO A 716 -9.34 3.23 -28.19
CA PRO A 716 -8.88 4.53 -27.69
C PRO A 716 -10.02 5.54 -27.55
N VAL A 717 -10.91 5.59 -28.56
CA VAL A 717 -12.06 6.51 -28.60
C VAL A 717 -13.06 6.19 -27.50
N LEU A 718 -13.40 4.90 -27.33
CA LEU A 718 -14.24 4.43 -26.23
C LEU A 718 -13.60 4.69 -24.86
N GLY A 719 -12.28 4.55 -24.74
CA GLY A 719 -11.55 4.87 -23.53
C GLY A 719 -11.76 6.32 -23.09
N VAL A 720 -11.65 7.27 -24.03
CA VAL A 720 -11.92 8.69 -23.76
C VAL A 720 -13.40 8.90 -23.42
N ALA A 721 -14.32 8.30 -24.18
CA ALA A 721 -15.75 8.40 -23.93
C ALA A 721 -16.14 7.93 -22.52
N MET A 722 -15.64 6.77 -22.09
CA MET A 722 -15.89 6.21 -20.76
C MET A 722 -15.18 6.99 -19.66
N THR A 723 -14.05 7.65 -19.94
CA THR A 723 -13.43 8.59 -19.02
C THR A 723 -14.29 9.83 -18.82
N LEU A 724 -14.91 10.36 -19.88
CA LEU A 724 -15.85 11.48 -19.79
C LEU A 724 -17.12 11.08 -19.03
N LEU A 725 -17.67 9.89 -19.28
CA LEU A 725 -18.78 9.34 -18.49
C LEU A 725 -18.39 9.19 -17.00
N ALA A 726 -17.16 8.78 -16.70
CA ALA A 726 -16.64 8.72 -15.33
C ALA A 726 -16.55 10.09 -14.65
N VAL A 727 -16.19 11.15 -15.39
CA VAL A 727 -16.23 12.54 -14.93
C VAL A 727 -17.68 12.98 -14.66
N ALA A 728 -18.60 12.67 -15.57
CA ALA A 728 -20.03 12.94 -15.39
C ALA A 728 -20.56 12.25 -14.13
N TYR A 729 -20.24 10.96 -13.94
CA TYR A 729 -20.60 10.18 -12.76
C TYR A 729 -20.13 10.83 -11.46
N LEU A 730 -18.83 11.17 -11.34
CA LEU A 730 -18.30 11.81 -10.12
C LEU A 730 -18.95 13.17 -9.85
N THR A 731 -19.23 13.92 -10.89
CA THR A 731 -19.91 15.21 -10.77
C THR A 731 -21.37 15.03 -10.34
N VAL A 732 -22.07 14.03 -10.85
CA VAL A 732 -23.42 13.68 -10.37
C VAL A 732 -23.39 13.30 -8.91
N GLN A 733 -22.45 12.45 -8.47
CA GLN A 733 -22.30 12.12 -7.05
C GLN A 733 -22.07 13.37 -6.19
N TYR A 734 -21.25 14.29 -6.66
CA TYR A 734 -21.05 15.58 -6.00
C TYR A 734 -22.32 16.43 -5.96
N MET A 735 -23.08 16.53 -7.06
CA MET A 735 -24.34 17.30 -7.10
C MET A 735 -25.41 16.68 -6.20
N VAL A 736 -25.51 15.35 -6.17
CA VAL A 736 -26.37 14.61 -5.24
C VAL A 736 -25.99 14.90 -3.78
N ALA A 737 -24.69 14.98 -3.45
CA ALA A 737 -24.24 15.37 -2.11
C ALA A 737 -24.71 16.78 -1.69
N LEU A 738 -24.95 17.65 -2.67
CA LEU A 738 -25.41 19.03 -2.47
C LEU A 738 -26.94 19.18 -2.57
N GLY A 739 -27.67 18.10 -2.88
CA GLY A 739 -29.13 18.14 -3.11
C GLY A 739 -29.53 18.78 -4.44
N GLU A 740 -28.60 18.90 -5.39
CA GLU A 740 -28.80 19.54 -6.68
C GLU A 740 -29.19 18.51 -7.75
N LEU A 741 -30.27 18.78 -8.51
CA LEU A 741 -30.87 17.79 -9.42
C LEU A 741 -30.98 18.24 -10.87
N ARG A 742 -30.50 19.45 -11.20
CA ARG A 742 -30.50 19.95 -12.59
C ARG A 742 -29.82 19.04 -13.60
N PHE A 743 -28.90 18.18 -13.15
CA PHE A 743 -28.21 17.21 -14.03
C PHE A 743 -29.17 16.18 -14.66
N VAL A 744 -30.32 15.90 -14.04
CA VAL A 744 -31.30 14.91 -14.53
C VAL A 744 -31.82 15.29 -15.91
N TRP A 745 -32.06 16.58 -16.16
CA TRP A 745 -32.52 17.06 -17.46
C TRP A 745 -31.47 16.86 -18.56
N VAL A 746 -30.21 17.15 -18.24
CA VAL A 746 -29.09 16.97 -19.18
C VAL A 746 -28.93 15.49 -19.52
N LEU A 747 -28.82 14.63 -18.51
CA LEU A 747 -28.64 13.20 -18.73
C LEU A 747 -29.87 12.55 -19.36
N GLY A 748 -31.08 13.04 -19.06
CA GLY A 748 -32.32 12.57 -19.64
C GLY A 748 -32.38 12.80 -21.14
N VAL A 749 -32.01 14.00 -21.60
CA VAL A 749 -31.93 14.30 -23.03
C VAL A 749 -30.90 13.42 -23.71
N VAL A 750 -29.68 13.31 -23.16
CA VAL A 750 -28.63 12.49 -23.78
C VAL A 750 -29.02 11.00 -23.82
N ALA A 751 -29.63 10.47 -22.76
CA ALA A 751 -30.04 9.06 -22.70
C ALA A 751 -31.16 8.70 -23.71
N VAL A 752 -31.95 9.69 -24.15
CA VAL A 752 -32.96 9.50 -25.22
C VAL A 752 -32.34 9.69 -26.61
N VAL A 753 -31.46 10.68 -26.77
CA VAL A 753 -30.82 11.01 -28.05
C VAL A 753 -29.80 9.94 -28.46
N GLU A 754 -29.06 9.36 -27.51
CA GLU A 754 -27.99 8.40 -27.77
C GLU A 754 -28.47 7.16 -28.55
N PRO A 755 -29.50 6.39 -28.12
CA PRO A 755 -29.98 5.26 -28.90
C PRO A 755 -30.45 5.67 -30.30
N PHE A 756 -31.14 6.80 -30.43
CA PHE A 756 -31.66 7.28 -31.71
C PHE A 756 -30.53 7.57 -32.69
N LEU A 757 -29.52 8.34 -32.28
CA LEU A 757 -28.38 8.65 -33.15
C LEU A 757 -27.56 7.41 -33.52
N LEU A 758 -27.40 6.48 -32.58
CA LEU A 758 -26.67 5.23 -32.82
C LEU A 758 -27.44 4.27 -33.76
N SER A 759 -28.75 4.44 -33.92
CA SER A 759 -29.59 3.68 -34.86
C SER A 759 -29.86 4.36 -36.21
N ALA A 760 -29.43 5.61 -36.39
CA ALA A 760 -29.86 6.44 -37.52
C ALA A 760 -29.00 6.29 -38.79
N GLY A 761 -27.97 5.45 -38.80
CA GLY A 761 -27.06 5.35 -39.94
C GLY A 761 -26.22 4.08 -39.98
N HIS A 762 -25.53 3.86 -41.09
CA HIS A 762 -24.59 2.75 -41.23
C HIS A 762 -23.22 3.14 -40.66
N PHE A 763 -22.84 2.53 -39.55
CA PHE A 763 -21.61 2.85 -38.85
C PHE A 763 -20.50 1.82 -39.09
N THR A 764 -19.25 2.29 -39.06
CA THR A 764 -18.10 1.45 -38.76
C THR A 764 -17.92 1.42 -37.24
N LEU A 765 -17.17 0.44 -36.71
CA LEU A 765 -16.87 0.36 -35.27
C LEU A 765 -16.27 1.67 -34.71
N LEU A 766 -15.43 2.33 -35.50
CA LEU A 766 -14.80 3.59 -35.11
C LEU A 766 -15.77 4.78 -35.18
N SER A 767 -16.58 4.90 -36.23
CA SER A 767 -17.54 6.01 -36.33
C SER A 767 -18.65 5.88 -35.27
N TYR A 768 -19.08 4.66 -34.95
CA TYR A 768 -19.99 4.38 -33.85
C TYR A 768 -19.43 4.83 -32.50
N ALA A 769 -18.19 4.43 -32.18
CA ALA A 769 -17.50 4.88 -30.98
C ALA A 769 -17.31 6.41 -30.92
N THR A 770 -17.18 7.06 -32.07
CA THR A 770 -17.03 8.51 -32.16
C THR A 770 -18.34 9.24 -31.83
N VAL A 771 -19.49 8.70 -32.24
CA VAL A 771 -20.81 9.23 -31.83
C VAL A 771 -20.98 9.12 -30.32
N VAL A 772 -20.64 7.96 -29.74
CA VAL A 772 -20.65 7.76 -28.28
C VAL A 772 -19.74 8.80 -27.60
N LEU A 773 -18.50 8.99 -28.08
CA LEU A 773 -17.59 10.01 -27.55
C LEU A 773 -18.20 11.42 -27.56
N GLY A 774 -18.80 11.83 -28.69
CA GLY A 774 -19.43 13.14 -28.83
C GLY A 774 -20.54 13.36 -27.80
N LEU A 775 -21.41 12.35 -27.61
CA LEU A 775 -22.50 12.40 -26.64
C LEU A 775 -21.99 12.44 -25.19
N GLN A 776 -20.99 11.61 -24.86
CA GLN A 776 -20.40 11.61 -23.52
C GLN A 776 -19.64 12.92 -23.23
N LEU A 777 -19.04 13.55 -24.24
CA LEU A 777 -18.43 14.87 -24.11
C LEU A 777 -19.46 15.95 -23.78
N VAL A 778 -20.61 15.95 -24.48
CA VAL A 778 -21.71 16.88 -24.21
C VAL A 778 -22.25 16.67 -22.79
N ALA A 779 -22.55 15.43 -22.42
CA ALA A 779 -23.03 15.08 -21.08
C ALA A 779 -22.05 15.52 -19.98
N ALA A 780 -20.78 15.13 -20.09
CA ALA A 780 -19.76 15.44 -19.09
C ALA A 780 -19.52 16.94 -18.96
N SER A 781 -19.41 17.67 -20.07
CA SER A 781 -19.17 19.12 -20.06
C SER A 781 -20.33 19.89 -19.45
N ALA A 782 -21.57 19.54 -19.82
CA ALA A 782 -22.77 20.18 -19.28
C ALA A 782 -22.97 19.88 -17.79
N VAL A 783 -22.81 18.62 -17.37
CA VAL A 783 -22.91 18.24 -15.96
C VAL A 783 -21.79 18.87 -15.13
N LEU A 784 -20.55 18.90 -15.63
CA LEU A 784 -19.43 19.55 -14.94
C LEU A 784 -19.66 21.06 -14.78
N ALA A 785 -20.15 21.73 -15.81
CA ALA A 785 -20.50 23.15 -15.73
C ALA A 785 -21.61 23.41 -14.69
N LEU A 786 -22.63 22.55 -14.61
CA LEU A 786 -23.67 22.62 -13.58
C LEU A 786 -23.10 22.36 -12.18
N GLY A 787 -22.26 21.33 -12.03
CA GLY A 787 -21.63 20.97 -10.76
C GLY A 787 -20.74 22.08 -10.21
N LEU A 788 -19.90 22.71 -11.04
CA LEU A 788 -19.05 23.83 -10.62
C LEU A 788 -19.87 25.06 -10.20
N ARG A 789 -21.06 25.25 -10.77
CA ARG A 789 -22.02 26.31 -10.41
C ARG A 789 -22.92 25.95 -9.23
N ALA A 790 -22.98 24.68 -8.81
CA ALA A 790 -23.78 24.27 -7.68
C ALA A 790 -23.21 24.89 -6.39
N ARG A 791 -24.03 25.72 -5.73
CA ARG A 791 -23.84 26.19 -4.36
C ARG A 791 -25.00 25.62 -3.55
N ARG A 792 -24.78 25.29 -2.27
CA ARG A 792 -25.91 24.93 -1.40
C ARG A 792 -26.93 26.06 -1.45
N GLY A 793 -28.18 25.74 -1.78
CA GLY A 793 -29.31 26.59 -1.45
C GLY A 793 -29.34 26.80 0.06
N ALA A 794 -29.78 27.99 0.48
CA ALA A 794 -29.98 28.34 1.88
C ALA A 794 -30.74 27.23 2.63
N PRO A 795 -30.50 27.03 3.94
CA PRO A 795 -31.12 25.95 4.69
C PRO A 795 -32.65 26.03 4.57
N VAL A 796 -33.26 24.94 4.09
CA VAL A 796 -34.69 24.71 4.30
C VAL A 796 -34.88 24.69 5.81
N ALA A 797 -35.65 25.66 6.31
CA ALA A 797 -36.02 25.74 7.72
C ALA A 797 -36.53 24.37 8.18
N GLN A 798 -35.93 23.86 9.25
CA GLN A 798 -36.51 22.75 10.00
C GLN A 798 -37.90 23.20 10.46
N THR A 799 -38.93 22.69 9.79
CA THR A 799 -40.29 22.71 10.33
C THR A 799 -40.39 21.55 11.32
N ALA A 800 -40.89 21.90 12.50
CA ALA A 800 -41.02 21.07 13.69
C ALA A 800 -41.85 19.79 13.49
#